data_AF-A0A3A6Q9Z2-F1
#
_entry.id   AF-A0A3A6Q9Z2-F1
#
_cell.length_a   1.000
_cell.length_b   1.000
_cell.length_c   1.000
_cell.angle_alpha   90.00
_cell.angle_beta   90.00
_cell.angle_gamma   90.00
#
_symmetry.space_group_name_H-M   'P 1'
#
loop_
_entity.id
_entity.type
_entity.pdbx_description
1 polymer ?
#
loop_
_entity_poly.entity_id
_entity_poly.type
_entity_poly.pdbx_seq_one_letter_code
_entity_poly.pdbx_strand_id
1 'polypeptide(L)'
;MEMYNYCLLCNPEVNWLQVEFRSERNESIHGLKVTITNPSTEQKHHTTASQGRAVFENIAAGEWVVSVETDTLLSTVEQYASRKDGEDSLVKEWASETLDRDQGSKAYYAISVGDLWDTPPDDEFLMDKHGPLRANYREDAKGLRTCHNRACVLEIKALRSYLPMIVDTDEFNLVNSYTFALLSQLAYATDDFSFDDGKSTDEKGSLSTVTRQLKSKKIPEYSSSLGVQWIVQEVPYSKSLSCNYYADAKVGAEGYILSNDDIAIIGVRGSEPYFGNRNKTEDVRLWEIVKTSSGMQAVVTTVLADKFGDIAYSPAVQDFAGTNFDAAQIAPPEFGGAYVHRGFYQYAMAFRSAIGDKLEQNKNKKIYICGHSLGGAGALLLSALIQDMYTPVTLCLYTYGMPRTGTRSFVERYQNILHYRHVNNHDLVPQVPMSWVNTDLSEGVTITDFFGSRVALARKMLSDNDNDNYLHHGRLSQLITYAPSKQVLLTPRQTQITMLDIAKMANDDSVALVDGLWDASIEDHSMGQYIPGLLDQLQSLSQESLYENYQGSIDFINDEIKNLKQRYHIVKKADVETLGEVYSPVLGAKRALIQKELSIVKNQLENQHQVVSELTQIMNNPERLPLSLLLAASQSLPEEIREQLQ
;
A
#
# COMPACT_ATOMS: atom_id res chain seq x y z
N MET A 1 -65.92 -53.67 3.97
CA MET A 1 -65.24 -52.42 4.37
C MET A 1 -63.94 -52.82 5.03
N GLU A 2 -62.91 -53.07 4.23
CA GLU A 2 -61.56 -53.31 4.72
C GLU A 2 -60.98 -51.96 5.13
N MET A 3 -60.84 -51.76 6.44
CA MET A 3 -60.04 -50.67 7.01
C MET A 3 -58.58 -50.94 6.67
N TYR A 4 -58.10 -50.38 5.57
CA TYR A 4 -56.67 -50.23 5.35
C TYR A 4 -56.10 -49.39 6.50
N ASN A 5 -55.26 -50.03 7.32
CA ASN A 5 -54.40 -49.36 8.29
C ASN A 5 -53.40 -48.48 7.52
N TYR A 6 -53.82 -47.27 7.14
CA TYR A 6 -52.87 -46.21 6.85
C TYR A 6 -52.25 -45.80 8.18
N CYS A 7 -50.93 -45.93 8.31
CA CYS A 7 -50.20 -45.33 9.42
C CYS A 7 -50.53 -43.82 9.41
N LEU A 8 -51.15 -43.31 10.50
CA LEU A 8 -51.50 -41.90 10.66
C LEU A 8 -50.28 -40.96 10.52
N LEU A 9 -49.07 -41.47 10.77
CA LEU A 9 -47.81 -40.77 10.54
C LEU A 9 -47.39 -40.73 9.06
N CYS A 10 -47.95 -41.59 8.20
CA CYS A 10 -47.63 -41.65 6.77
C CYS A 10 -48.62 -40.88 5.88
N ASN A 11 -49.56 -40.11 6.46
CA ASN A 11 -50.47 -39.30 5.67
C ASN A 11 -49.76 -37.99 5.24
N PRO A 12 -49.42 -37.79 3.96
CA PRO A 12 -48.72 -36.60 3.52
C PRO A 12 -49.51 -35.32 3.80
N GLU A 13 -50.85 -35.37 3.76
CA GLU A 13 -51.74 -34.19 3.89
C GLU A 13 -51.64 -33.43 5.22
N VAL A 14 -51.03 -34.03 6.25
CA VAL A 14 -50.85 -33.41 7.58
C VAL A 14 -49.41 -32.99 7.85
N ASN A 15 -48.47 -33.40 7.01
CA ASN A 15 -47.06 -33.16 7.25
C ASN A 15 -46.56 -31.90 6.55
N TRP A 16 -45.71 -31.15 7.25
CA TRP A 16 -45.17 -29.89 6.76
C TRP A 16 -43.69 -29.71 7.13
N LEU A 17 -42.99 -28.81 6.45
CA LEU A 17 -41.64 -28.38 6.80
C LEU A 17 -41.50 -26.90 6.48
N GLN A 18 -41.00 -26.12 7.44
CA GLN A 18 -40.70 -24.71 7.24
C GLN A 18 -39.20 -24.48 7.41
N VAL A 19 -38.60 -23.78 6.46
CA VAL A 19 -37.20 -23.35 6.52
C VAL A 19 -37.16 -21.84 6.47
N GLU A 20 -36.54 -21.23 7.48
CA GLU A 20 -36.36 -19.79 7.60
C GLU A 20 -34.88 -19.43 7.44
N PHE A 21 -34.55 -18.58 6.47
CA PHE A 21 -33.19 -18.15 6.18
C PHE A 21 -32.96 -16.75 6.74
N ARG A 22 -31.92 -16.63 7.57
CA ARG A 22 -31.55 -15.39 8.25
C ARG A 22 -30.07 -15.08 8.04
N SER A 23 -29.75 -13.81 7.85
CA SER A 23 -28.37 -13.31 7.93
C SER A 23 -27.89 -13.31 9.38
N GLU A 24 -26.58 -13.18 9.61
CA GLU A 24 -26.02 -13.01 10.95
C GLU A 24 -26.54 -11.76 11.70
N ARG A 25 -27.05 -10.75 10.98
CA ARG A 25 -27.71 -9.55 11.54
C ARG A 25 -29.22 -9.71 11.77
N ASN A 26 -29.73 -10.94 11.70
CA ASN A 26 -31.16 -11.29 11.81
C ASN A 26 -32.08 -10.69 10.74
N GLU A 27 -31.53 -10.26 9.60
CA GLU A 27 -32.29 -9.89 8.42
C GLU A 27 -32.80 -11.15 7.70
N SER A 28 -33.99 -11.07 7.11
CA SER A 28 -34.58 -12.19 6.38
C SER A 28 -34.01 -12.29 4.97
N ILE A 29 -33.58 -13.49 4.56
CA ILE A 29 -32.95 -13.70 3.25
C ILE A 29 -33.97 -14.15 2.22
N HIS A 30 -34.28 -13.28 1.25
CA HIS A 30 -35.36 -13.50 0.29
C HIS A 30 -34.86 -14.07 -1.04
N GLY A 31 -35.75 -14.71 -1.81
CA GLY A 31 -35.46 -15.07 -3.20
C GLY A 31 -34.62 -16.34 -3.40
N LEU A 32 -34.21 -17.01 -2.33
CA LEU A 32 -33.51 -18.30 -2.41
C LEU A 32 -34.43 -19.37 -3.02
N LYS A 33 -33.96 -20.07 -4.04
CA LYS A 33 -34.66 -21.21 -4.63
C LYS A 33 -34.30 -22.48 -3.89
N VAL A 34 -35.24 -22.96 -3.09
CA VAL A 34 -35.03 -24.04 -2.13
C VAL A 34 -35.59 -25.34 -2.67
N THR A 35 -34.79 -26.40 -2.57
CA THR A 35 -35.20 -27.77 -2.85
C THR A 35 -35.14 -28.59 -1.57
N ILE A 36 -36.19 -29.37 -1.31
CA ILE A 36 -36.13 -30.44 -0.30
C ILE A 36 -36.12 -31.79 -1.00
N THR A 37 -35.22 -32.68 -0.58
CA THR A 37 -35.08 -34.03 -1.11
C THR A 37 -35.32 -35.04 0.00
N ASN A 38 -36.21 -36.01 -0.23
CA ASN A 38 -36.33 -37.17 0.63
C ASN A 38 -35.27 -38.20 0.21
N PRO A 39 -34.28 -38.51 1.05
CA PRO A 39 -33.16 -39.35 0.65
C PRO A 39 -33.55 -40.83 0.50
N SER A 40 -34.69 -41.26 1.06
CA SER A 40 -35.17 -42.64 0.97
C SER A 40 -36.04 -42.89 -0.26
N THR A 41 -36.76 -41.88 -0.75
CA THR A 41 -37.69 -42.00 -1.87
C THR A 41 -37.26 -41.22 -3.12
N GLU A 42 -36.20 -40.43 -3.02
CA GLU A 42 -35.73 -39.47 -4.03
C GLU A 42 -36.76 -38.39 -4.42
N GLN A 43 -37.86 -38.27 -3.65
CA GLN A 43 -38.88 -37.26 -3.87
C GLN A 43 -38.30 -35.86 -3.66
N LYS A 44 -38.56 -34.95 -4.60
CA LYS A 44 -38.13 -33.55 -4.54
C LYS A 44 -39.32 -32.59 -4.55
N HIS A 45 -39.22 -31.55 -3.75
CA HIS A 45 -40.12 -30.40 -3.81
C HIS A 45 -39.29 -29.12 -3.92
N HIS A 46 -39.83 -28.14 -4.65
CA HIS A 46 -39.16 -26.87 -4.91
C HIS A 46 -40.07 -25.71 -4.49
N THR A 47 -39.47 -24.68 -3.90
CA THR A 47 -40.16 -23.43 -3.60
C THR A 47 -39.17 -22.28 -3.60
N THR A 48 -39.66 -21.04 -3.57
CA THR A 48 -38.82 -19.85 -3.41
C THR A 48 -39.09 -19.24 -2.05
N ALA A 49 -38.04 -18.89 -1.31
CA ALA A 49 -38.17 -18.28 -0.01
C ALA A 49 -38.80 -16.88 -0.13
N SER A 50 -40.02 -16.73 0.37
CA SER A 50 -40.73 -15.44 0.46
C SER A 50 -40.64 -14.92 1.88
N GLN A 51 -40.25 -13.66 2.05
CA GLN A 51 -39.97 -13.07 3.37
C GLN A 51 -39.00 -13.91 4.23
N GLY A 52 -38.06 -14.63 3.60
CA GLY A 52 -37.10 -15.48 4.29
C GLY A 52 -37.60 -16.88 4.60
N ARG A 53 -38.82 -17.23 4.19
CA ARG A 53 -39.47 -18.50 4.55
C ARG A 53 -39.79 -19.33 3.33
N ALA A 54 -39.39 -20.59 3.38
CA ALA A 54 -39.78 -21.64 2.46
C ALA A 54 -40.68 -22.63 3.21
N VAL A 55 -41.93 -22.76 2.78
CA VAL A 55 -42.91 -23.65 3.40
C VAL A 55 -43.25 -24.77 2.43
N PHE A 56 -43.17 -26.00 2.92
CA PHE A 56 -43.54 -27.20 2.21
C PHE A 56 -44.68 -27.89 2.96
N GLU A 57 -45.79 -28.11 2.30
CA GLU A 57 -46.95 -28.81 2.83
C GLU A 57 -47.18 -30.08 2.00
N ASN A 58 -47.96 -31.01 2.55
CA ASN A 58 -48.34 -32.25 1.86
C ASN A 58 -47.14 -33.17 1.57
N ILE A 59 -46.17 -33.26 2.48
CA ILE A 59 -44.92 -34.02 2.30
C ILE A 59 -44.95 -35.38 3.01
N ALA A 60 -44.20 -36.36 2.52
CA ALA A 60 -44.05 -37.63 3.24
C ALA A 60 -43.39 -37.45 4.62
N ALA A 61 -43.82 -38.23 5.61
CA ALA A 61 -43.11 -38.29 6.89
C ALA A 61 -41.73 -38.92 6.73
N GLY A 62 -40.77 -38.34 7.44
CA GLY A 62 -39.41 -38.82 7.49
C GLY A 62 -38.39 -37.70 7.52
N GLU A 63 -37.19 -38.06 7.09
CA GLU A 63 -36.06 -37.17 6.91
C GLU A 63 -36.17 -36.43 5.58
N TRP A 64 -35.77 -35.16 5.59
CA TRP A 64 -35.70 -34.29 4.44
C TRP A 64 -34.36 -33.57 4.42
N VAL A 65 -33.82 -33.32 3.23
CA VAL A 65 -32.55 -32.62 3.05
C VAL A 65 -32.81 -31.34 2.28
N VAL A 66 -32.40 -30.22 2.85
CA VAL A 66 -32.58 -28.88 2.29
C VAL A 66 -31.34 -28.49 1.49
N SER A 67 -31.53 -28.10 0.23
CA SER A 67 -30.51 -27.47 -0.61
C SER A 67 -31.07 -26.23 -1.31
N VAL A 68 -30.18 -25.38 -1.80
CA VAL A 68 -30.48 -24.12 -2.49
C VAL A 68 -29.66 -24.07 -3.77
N GLU A 69 -30.26 -23.52 -4.84
CA GLU A 69 -29.54 -23.30 -6.11
C GLU A 69 -28.30 -22.41 -5.87
N THR A 70 -27.13 -22.98 -6.16
CA THR A 70 -25.83 -22.44 -5.71
C THR A 70 -25.59 -21.00 -6.16
N ASP A 71 -25.85 -20.68 -7.43
CA ASP A 71 -25.65 -19.32 -7.96
C ASP A 71 -26.51 -18.28 -7.22
N THR A 72 -27.77 -18.64 -6.92
CA THR A 72 -28.67 -17.76 -6.17
C THR A 72 -28.27 -17.63 -4.71
N LEU A 73 -27.76 -18.71 -4.10
CA LEU A 73 -27.28 -18.70 -2.74
C LEU A 73 -26.08 -17.74 -2.58
N LEU A 74 -25.06 -17.90 -3.41
CA LEU A 74 -23.83 -17.10 -3.31
C LEU A 74 -24.09 -15.61 -3.58
N SER A 75 -24.79 -15.29 -4.68
CA SER A 75 -25.09 -13.91 -5.08
C SER A 75 -26.06 -13.17 -4.13
N THR A 76 -26.89 -13.91 -3.39
CA THR A 76 -27.81 -13.33 -2.40
C THR A 76 -27.13 -13.16 -1.05
N VAL A 77 -26.42 -14.18 -0.56
CA VAL A 77 -25.82 -14.17 0.79
C VAL A 77 -24.71 -13.13 0.91
N GLU A 78 -23.97 -12.85 -0.16
CA GLU A 78 -22.89 -11.84 -0.13
C GLU A 78 -23.38 -10.39 0.05
N GLN A 79 -24.68 -10.13 -0.14
CA GLN A 79 -25.29 -8.81 0.01
C GLN A 79 -25.51 -8.43 1.48
N TYR A 80 -25.50 -9.41 2.39
CA TYR A 80 -25.76 -9.21 3.81
C TYR A 80 -24.46 -8.98 4.58
N ALA A 81 -24.51 -8.07 5.56
CA ALA A 81 -23.38 -7.77 6.41
C ALA A 81 -23.08 -8.92 7.38
N SER A 82 -21.80 -9.10 7.70
CA SER A 82 -21.39 -10.04 8.74
C SER A 82 -21.68 -9.51 10.15
N ARG A 83 -21.73 -10.43 11.12
CA ARG A 83 -21.76 -10.06 12.55
C ARG A 83 -20.38 -9.55 12.98
N LYS A 84 -20.33 -8.60 13.93
CA LYS A 84 -19.03 -8.13 14.49
C LYS A 84 -18.40 -9.24 15.33
N ASP A 85 -17.08 -9.33 15.31
CA ASP A 85 -16.36 -10.36 16.05
C ASP A 85 -16.63 -10.22 17.57
N GLY A 86 -17.00 -11.33 18.22
CA GLY A 86 -17.32 -11.37 19.64
C GLY A 86 -18.78 -11.04 20.00
N GLU A 87 -19.63 -10.63 19.05
CA GLU A 87 -21.08 -10.48 19.28
C GLU A 87 -21.78 -11.84 19.34
N ASP A 88 -22.77 -11.95 20.23
CA ASP A 88 -23.67 -13.11 20.31
C ASP A 88 -24.64 -13.16 19.10
N SER A 89 -25.16 -14.35 18.79
CA SER A 89 -26.14 -14.53 17.71
C SER A 89 -27.52 -13.98 18.10
N LEU A 90 -27.92 -12.89 17.44
CA LEU A 90 -29.28 -12.35 17.49
C LEU A 90 -30.32 -13.34 16.94
N VAL A 91 -29.95 -14.17 15.97
CA VAL A 91 -30.86 -15.15 15.35
C VAL A 91 -31.15 -16.28 16.31
N LYS A 92 -30.18 -16.74 17.10
CA LYS A 92 -30.35 -17.79 18.09
C LYS A 92 -31.32 -17.38 19.18
N GLU A 93 -31.17 -16.17 19.70
CA GLU A 93 -32.08 -15.58 20.69
C GLU A 93 -33.50 -15.46 20.10
N TRP A 94 -33.62 -14.81 18.94
CA TRP A 94 -34.89 -14.65 18.23
C TRP A 94 -35.58 -15.99 17.90
N ALA A 95 -34.82 -17.01 17.48
CA ALA A 95 -35.35 -18.33 17.18
C ALA A 95 -35.90 -19.05 18.43
N SER A 96 -35.34 -18.75 19.61
CA SER A 96 -35.81 -19.32 20.88
C SER A 96 -37.11 -18.69 21.39
N GLU A 97 -37.37 -17.44 21.02
CA GLU A 97 -38.58 -16.69 21.39
C GLU A 97 -39.75 -16.89 20.43
N THR A 98 -39.48 -17.35 19.20
CA THR A 98 -40.51 -17.58 18.19
C THR A 98 -40.91 -19.06 18.13
N LEU A 99 -42.20 -19.31 18.17
CA LEU A 99 -42.77 -20.65 18.03
C LEU A 99 -43.03 -20.99 16.57
N ASP A 100 -43.07 -22.28 16.28
CA ASP A 100 -43.49 -22.79 14.98
C ASP A 100 -45.03 -22.83 14.83
N ARG A 101 -45.50 -23.37 13.71
CA ARG A 101 -46.95 -23.48 13.39
C ARG A 101 -47.74 -24.25 14.46
N ASP A 102 -47.11 -25.23 15.09
CA ASP A 102 -47.72 -26.15 16.06
C ASP A 102 -47.42 -25.74 17.52
N GLN A 103 -46.99 -24.49 17.73
CA GLN A 103 -46.58 -23.93 19.03
C GLN A 103 -45.36 -24.65 19.65
N GLY A 104 -44.55 -25.32 18.83
CA GLY A 104 -43.29 -25.95 19.19
C GLY A 104 -42.09 -25.03 19.07
N SER A 105 -40.95 -25.46 19.61
CA SER A 105 -39.68 -24.73 19.47
C SER A 105 -39.05 -24.95 18.10
N LYS A 106 -38.51 -23.88 17.51
CA LYS A 106 -37.80 -23.96 16.22
C LYS A 106 -36.44 -24.59 16.39
N ALA A 107 -36.03 -25.40 15.42
CA ALA A 107 -34.67 -25.94 15.35
C ALA A 107 -33.73 -24.89 14.77
N TYR A 108 -32.74 -24.44 15.54
CA TYR A 108 -31.76 -23.44 15.11
C TYR A 108 -30.46 -24.09 14.64
N TYR A 109 -29.94 -23.60 13.50
CA TYR A 109 -28.67 -24.02 12.94
C TYR A 109 -27.86 -22.80 12.49
N ALA A 110 -26.61 -22.70 12.97
CA ALA A 110 -25.61 -21.84 12.38
C ALA A 110 -24.90 -22.60 11.27
N ILE A 111 -24.93 -22.08 10.05
CA ILE A 111 -24.48 -22.78 8.84
C ILE A 111 -23.61 -21.89 7.95
N SER A 112 -22.86 -22.52 7.06
CA SER A 112 -22.16 -21.89 5.94
C SER A 112 -22.97 -22.05 4.65
N VAL A 113 -22.59 -21.32 3.59
CA VAL A 113 -23.16 -21.54 2.25
C VAL A 113 -22.92 -22.97 1.74
N GLY A 114 -21.82 -23.61 2.15
CA GLY A 114 -21.52 -24.98 1.77
C GLY A 114 -22.45 -26.04 2.35
N ASP A 115 -23.20 -25.71 3.40
CA ASP A 115 -24.23 -26.60 3.95
C ASP A 115 -25.48 -26.67 3.07
N LEU A 116 -25.63 -25.76 2.09
CA LEU A 116 -26.84 -25.60 1.29
C LEU A 116 -26.62 -25.71 -0.21
N TRP A 117 -25.40 -25.60 -0.75
CA TRP A 117 -25.19 -25.65 -2.20
C TRP A 117 -25.72 -26.96 -2.81
N ASP A 118 -26.48 -26.89 -3.89
CA ASP A 118 -26.92 -28.08 -4.61
C ASP A 118 -25.79 -28.70 -5.47
N THR A 119 -24.87 -27.83 -5.91
CA THR A 119 -23.71 -28.14 -6.74
C THR A 119 -22.51 -27.37 -6.18
N PRO A 120 -21.38 -28.03 -5.88
CA PRO A 120 -20.20 -27.33 -5.39
C PRO A 120 -19.74 -26.26 -6.41
N PRO A 121 -19.39 -25.04 -5.96
CA PRO A 121 -18.89 -24.00 -6.83
C PRO A 121 -17.50 -24.32 -7.38
N ASP A 122 -17.18 -23.81 -8.56
CA ASP A 122 -15.85 -23.88 -9.18
C ASP A 122 -14.89 -22.83 -8.57
N ASP A 123 -14.80 -22.79 -7.24
CA ASP A 123 -13.85 -21.97 -6.48
C ASP A 123 -13.30 -22.82 -5.32
N GLU A 124 -12.03 -23.23 -5.44
CA GLU A 124 -11.35 -24.06 -4.45
C GLU A 124 -11.30 -23.41 -3.06
N PHE A 125 -11.23 -22.08 -3.00
CA PHE A 125 -11.22 -21.35 -1.73
C PHE A 125 -12.60 -21.42 -1.06
N LEU A 126 -13.70 -21.28 -1.81
CA LEU A 126 -15.05 -21.47 -1.26
C LEU A 126 -15.22 -22.88 -0.73
N MET A 127 -14.74 -23.88 -1.46
CA MET A 127 -14.77 -25.28 -1.04
C MET A 127 -14.02 -25.52 0.27
N ASP A 128 -12.83 -24.93 0.43
CA ASP A 128 -12.00 -25.09 1.63
C ASP A 128 -12.51 -24.28 2.83
N LYS A 129 -12.93 -23.02 2.63
CA LYS A 129 -13.24 -22.08 3.73
C LYS A 129 -14.72 -21.90 4.03
N HIS A 130 -15.58 -22.21 3.07
CA HIS A 130 -17.03 -22.06 3.17
C HIS A 130 -17.79 -23.37 2.88
N GLY A 131 -17.08 -24.50 2.87
CA GLY A 131 -17.67 -25.83 2.73
C GLY A 131 -18.49 -26.28 3.95
N PRO A 132 -19.22 -27.40 3.83
CA PRO A 132 -20.19 -27.83 4.83
C PRO A 132 -19.60 -28.07 6.23
N LEU A 133 -20.31 -27.59 7.25
CA LEU A 133 -19.99 -27.77 8.67
C LEU A 133 -20.58 -29.13 9.14
N ARG A 134 -19.80 -30.21 8.92
CA ARG A 134 -20.16 -31.66 8.87
C ARG A 134 -21.03 -32.32 9.97
N ALA A 135 -21.64 -31.63 10.93
CA ALA A 135 -22.55 -32.27 11.89
C ALA A 135 -23.95 -32.56 11.33
N ASN A 136 -24.45 -31.69 10.44
CA ASN A 136 -25.83 -31.72 9.93
C ASN A 136 -25.95 -31.83 8.40
N TYR A 137 -24.82 -31.88 7.69
CA TYR A 137 -24.77 -32.03 6.24
C TYR A 137 -24.87 -33.50 5.83
N ARG A 138 -25.65 -33.80 4.77
CA ARG A 138 -25.82 -35.15 4.21
C ARG A 138 -25.17 -35.22 2.82
N GLU A 139 -24.15 -36.05 2.67
CA GLU A 139 -23.31 -36.09 1.46
C GLU A 139 -24.02 -36.64 0.21
N ASP A 140 -24.86 -37.67 0.39
CA ASP A 140 -25.63 -38.33 -0.68
C ASP A 140 -26.69 -37.40 -1.30
N ALA A 141 -27.31 -36.56 -0.47
CA ALA A 141 -28.37 -35.63 -0.87
C ALA A 141 -27.92 -34.16 -0.97
N LYS A 142 -26.64 -33.88 -0.67
CA LYS A 142 -25.97 -32.57 -0.76
C LYS A 142 -26.76 -31.43 -0.12
N GLY A 143 -26.91 -31.47 1.19
CA GLY A 143 -27.58 -30.39 1.91
C GLY A 143 -27.77 -30.65 3.40
N LEU A 144 -28.53 -29.76 4.03
CA LEU A 144 -28.80 -29.79 5.46
C LEU A 144 -29.92 -30.78 5.81
N ARG A 145 -29.62 -31.72 6.71
CA ARG A 145 -30.58 -32.69 7.22
C ARG A 145 -31.61 -32.04 8.16
N THR A 146 -32.88 -32.30 7.91
CA THR A 146 -34.02 -31.96 8.75
C THR A 146 -35.09 -33.07 8.72
N CYS A 147 -36.23 -32.86 9.36
CA CYS A 147 -37.37 -33.78 9.32
C CYS A 147 -38.69 -33.02 9.19
N HIS A 148 -39.73 -33.72 8.78
CA HIS A 148 -41.11 -33.22 8.76
C HIS A 148 -41.60 -32.74 10.15
N ASN A 149 -42.67 -31.95 10.13
CA ASN A 149 -43.40 -31.33 11.25
C ASN A 149 -42.52 -30.48 12.17
N ARG A 150 -41.73 -29.60 11.54
CA ARG A 150 -40.93 -28.62 12.28
C ARG A 150 -40.61 -27.39 11.45
N ALA A 151 -40.30 -26.31 12.16
CA ALA A 151 -39.63 -25.15 11.57
C ALA A 151 -38.12 -25.16 11.90
N CYS A 152 -37.30 -24.89 10.88
CA CYS A 152 -35.86 -24.73 10.99
C CYS A 152 -35.49 -23.27 10.73
N VAL A 153 -34.68 -22.69 11.62
CA VAL A 153 -34.08 -21.37 11.43
C VAL A 153 -32.60 -21.58 11.09
N LEU A 154 -32.21 -21.10 9.91
CA LEU A 154 -30.87 -21.21 9.37
C LEU A 154 -30.22 -19.82 9.40
N GLU A 155 -29.29 -19.63 10.34
CA GLU A 155 -28.38 -18.49 10.32
C GLU A 155 -27.24 -18.79 9.35
N ILE A 156 -27.24 -18.10 8.21
CA ILE A 156 -26.20 -18.26 7.21
C ILE A 156 -25.07 -17.28 7.51
N LYS A 157 -23.85 -17.82 7.68
CA LYS A 157 -22.63 -17.01 7.78
C LYS A 157 -22.50 -16.11 6.55
N ALA A 158 -22.27 -14.82 6.76
CA ALA A 158 -22.16 -13.86 5.68
C ALA A 158 -20.96 -14.20 4.76
N LEU A 159 -21.18 -14.02 3.46
CA LEU A 159 -20.18 -14.30 2.43
C LEU A 159 -19.45 -13.02 2.04
N ARG A 160 -18.46 -12.65 2.84
CA ARG A 160 -17.78 -11.34 2.80
C ARG A 160 -16.27 -11.50 2.81
N SER A 161 -15.57 -10.51 2.28
CA SER A 161 -14.10 -10.45 2.21
C SER A 161 -13.62 -9.06 2.62
N TYR A 162 -12.34 -8.94 2.99
CA TYR A 162 -11.69 -7.65 3.17
C TYR A 162 -10.97 -7.21 1.91
N LEU A 163 -11.09 -5.92 1.62
CA LEU A 163 -10.30 -5.20 0.63
C LEU A 163 -9.46 -4.15 1.38
N PRO A 164 -8.19 -3.90 1.01
CA PRO A 164 -7.46 -2.75 1.53
C PRO A 164 -8.27 -1.47 1.32
N MET A 165 -8.27 -0.57 2.30
CA MET A 165 -9.08 0.64 2.25
C MET A 165 -8.52 1.59 1.18
N ILE A 166 -9.31 1.79 0.12
CA ILE A 166 -9.00 2.69 -1.00
C ILE A 166 -10.18 3.63 -1.15
N VAL A 167 -9.92 4.91 -0.92
CA VAL A 167 -10.88 6.00 -1.10
C VAL A 167 -10.82 6.46 -2.56
N ASP A 168 -11.94 6.39 -3.25
CA ASP A 168 -12.08 6.81 -4.65
C ASP A 168 -12.13 8.35 -4.74
N THR A 169 -10.98 8.98 -4.96
CA THR A 169 -10.86 10.43 -5.04
C THR A 169 -9.65 10.87 -5.87
N ASP A 170 -9.79 12.00 -6.56
CA ASP A 170 -8.70 12.67 -7.29
C ASP A 170 -7.92 13.65 -6.40
N GLU A 171 -8.35 13.81 -5.15
CA GLU A 171 -7.71 14.64 -4.13
C GLU A 171 -6.74 13.85 -3.25
N PHE A 172 -5.85 14.56 -2.55
CA PHE A 172 -4.93 13.92 -1.63
C PHE A 172 -5.69 13.26 -0.49
N ASN A 173 -5.34 12.00 -0.20
CA ASN A 173 -5.95 11.21 0.85
C ASN A 173 -4.85 10.44 1.62
N LEU A 174 -4.80 10.63 2.93
CA LEU A 174 -3.77 10.01 3.78
C LEU A 174 -3.99 8.50 3.94
N VAL A 175 -5.24 8.04 3.96
CA VAL A 175 -5.56 6.60 4.00
C VAL A 175 -5.01 5.92 2.75
N ASN A 176 -5.25 6.48 1.57
CA ASN A 176 -4.65 5.95 0.34
C ASN A 176 -3.12 5.98 0.42
N SER A 177 -2.54 7.10 0.87
CA SER A 177 -1.09 7.25 1.01
C SER A 177 -0.48 6.18 1.93
N TYR A 178 -1.20 5.78 2.98
CA TYR A 178 -0.79 4.69 3.86
C TYR A 178 -1.02 3.31 3.23
N THR A 179 -2.22 3.04 2.69
CA THR A 179 -2.57 1.77 2.02
C THR A 179 -1.59 1.45 0.89
N PHE A 180 -1.26 2.42 0.04
CA PHE A 180 -0.32 2.23 -1.06
C PHE A 180 1.14 2.13 -0.60
N ALA A 181 1.47 2.57 0.62
CA ALA A 181 2.77 2.30 1.23
C ALA A 181 2.87 0.82 1.60
N LEU A 182 1.82 0.26 2.23
CA LEU A 182 1.74 -1.17 2.54
C LEU A 182 1.81 -2.02 1.26
N LEU A 183 1.10 -1.62 0.21
CA LEU A 183 1.11 -2.30 -1.09
C LEU A 183 2.46 -2.16 -1.81
N SER A 184 3.16 -1.03 -1.67
CA SER A 184 4.52 -0.87 -2.20
C SER A 184 5.52 -1.77 -1.46
N GLN A 185 5.37 -1.92 -0.14
CA GLN A 185 6.17 -2.88 0.63
C GLN A 185 5.88 -4.32 0.21
N LEU A 186 4.61 -4.65 -0.07
CA LEU A 186 4.21 -6.00 -0.49
C LEU A 186 4.91 -6.43 -1.79
N ALA A 187 5.32 -5.47 -2.64
CA ALA A 187 6.02 -5.78 -3.89
C ALA A 187 7.40 -6.43 -3.68
N TYR A 188 7.95 -6.39 -2.46
CA TYR A 188 9.19 -7.08 -2.10
C TYR A 188 8.98 -8.55 -1.68
N ALA A 189 7.73 -8.99 -1.51
CA ALA A 189 7.39 -10.38 -1.30
C ALA A 189 7.31 -11.16 -2.63
N THR A 190 7.49 -12.47 -2.54
CA THR A 190 7.13 -13.40 -3.62
C THR A 190 5.73 -13.96 -3.38
N ASP A 191 5.28 -14.87 -4.26
CA ASP A 191 4.01 -15.56 -4.07
C ASP A 191 3.98 -16.34 -2.74
N ASP A 192 5.07 -17.04 -2.43
CA ASP A 192 5.13 -17.97 -1.30
C ASP A 192 5.86 -17.38 -0.08
N PHE A 193 6.81 -16.46 -0.27
CA PHE A 193 7.69 -15.97 0.80
C PHE A 193 7.60 -14.45 1.02
N SER A 194 7.69 -14.04 2.28
CA SER A 194 7.74 -12.65 2.74
C SER A 194 8.92 -11.86 2.16
N PHE A 195 10.03 -12.54 1.83
CA PHE A 195 11.22 -11.91 1.28
C PHE A 195 11.93 -12.85 0.29
N ASP A 196 12.48 -12.26 -0.77
CA ASP A 196 13.08 -12.99 -1.87
C ASP A 196 14.62 -13.01 -1.80
N ASP A 197 15.18 -13.60 -0.74
CA ASP A 197 16.64 -13.81 -0.57
C ASP A 197 17.10 -15.21 -1.02
N GLY A 198 16.17 -16.07 -1.43
CA GLY A 198 16.45 -17.48 -1.77
C GLY A 198 16.86 -18.34 -0.57
N LYS A 199 16.67 -17.87 0.67
CA LYS A 199 17.02 -18.57 1.92
C LYS A 199 15.91 -18.57 2.95
N SER A 200 15.12 -17.51 3.00
CA SER A 200 14.01 -17.31 3.91
C SER A 200 12.89 -18.28 3.60
N THR A 201 12.31 -18.81 4.67
CA THR A 201 11.10 -19.63 4.64
C THR A 201 9.95 -18.94 5.38
N ASP A 202 10.06 -17.63 5.62
CA ASP A 202 8.97 -16.87 6.21
C ASP A 202 7.89 -16.61 5.16
N GLU A 203 6.68 -17.04 5.43
CA GLU A 203 5.53 -16.96 4.53
C GLU A 203 4.46 -15.99 5.05
N LYS A 204 4.67 -15.39 6.24
CA LYS A 204 3.63 -14.61 6.94
C LYS A 204 3.14 -13.39 6.17
N GLY A 205 4.03 -12.74 5.43
CA GLY A 205 3.76 -11.56 4.62
C GLY A 205 3.89 -11.82 3.12
N SER A 206 3.81 -13.08 2.68
CA SER A 206 3.79 -13.43 1.25
C SER A 206 2.51 -12.96 0.57
N LEU A 207 2.55 -12.79 -0.75
CA LEU A 207 1.39 -12.36 -1.53
C LEU A 207 0.20 -13.33 -1.38
N SER A 208 0.46 -14.64 -1.41
CA SER A 208 -0.56 -15.67 -1.25
C SER A 208 -1.17 -15.64 0.17
N THR A 209 -0.35 -15.48 1.22
CA THR A 209 -0.84 -15.40 2.60
C THR A 209 -1.68 -14.16 2.83
N VAL A 210 -1.20 -12.98 2.44
CA VAL A 210 -1.91 -11.70 2.60
C VAL A 210 -3.24 -11.74 1.85
N THR A 211 -3.24 -12.16 0.58
CA THR A 211 -4.46 -12.23 -0.24
C THR A 211 -5.45 -13.25 0.33
N ARG A 212 -4.98 -14.42 0.78
CA ARG A 212 -5.82 -15.46 1.40
C ARG A 212 -6.43 -14.99 2.72
N GLN A 213 -5.68 -14.26 3.54
CA GLN A 213 -6.19 -13.67 4.79
C GLN A 213 -7.32 -12.68 4.50
N LEU A 214 -7.08 -11.72 3.60
CA LEU A 214 -8.08 -10.74 3.15
C LEU A 214 -9.33 -11.44 2.56
N LYS A 215 -9.14 -12.45 1.71
CA LYS A 215 -10.22 -13.27 1.15
C LYS A 215 -11.02 -14.00 2.23
N SER A 216 -10.38 -14.37 3.35
CA SER A 216 -11.00 -15.05 4.50
C SER A 216 -11.57 -14.12 5.58
N LYS A 217 -11.65 -12.81 5.32
CA LYS A 217 -12.04 -11.79 6.31
C LYS A 217 -11.13 -11.80 7.56
N LYS A 218 -9.82 -11.97 7.34
CA LYS A 218 -8.77 -11.82 8.35
C LYS A 218 -7.87 -10.66 7.96
N ILE A 219 -7.62 -9.76 8.91
CA ILE A 219 -6.71 -8.63 8.71
C ILE A 219 -5.27 -9.19 8.74
N PRO A 220 -4.47 -9.00 7.68
CA PRO A 220 -3.07 -9.42 7.70
C PRO A 220 -2.27 -8.64 8.75
N GLU A 221 -1.28 -9.29 9.36
CA GLU A 221 -0.38 -8.66 10.34
C GLU A 221 0.93 -8.17 9.68
N TYR A 222 1.20 -8.62 8.46
CA TYR A 222 2.45 -8.38 7.75
C TYR A 222 2.21 -7.90 6.31
N SER A 223 3.18 -7.15 5.80
CA SER A 223 3.35 -6.87 4.37
C SER A 223 4.82 -7.09 4.04
N SER A 224 5.11 -8.14 3.24
CA SER A 224 6.48 -8.65 3.11
C SER A 224 7.08 -8.93 4.50
N SER A 225 8.30 -8.48 4.78
CA SER A 225 8.99 -8.68 6.05
C SER A 225 8.56 -7.73 7.18
N LEU A 226 7.72 -6.73 6.89
CA LEU A 226 7.33 -5.70 7.86
C LEU A 226 6.01 -6.06 8.56
N GLY A 227 5.99 -5.95 9.89
CA GLY A 227 4.75 -5.96 10.67
C GLY A 227 4.03 -4.64 10.48
N VAL A 228 2.74 -4.69 10.15
CA VAL A 228 1.95 -3.52 9.73
C VAL A 228 0.51 -3.60 10.24
N GLN A 229 -0.19 -2.47 10.24
CA GLN A 229 -1.60 -2.39 10.60
C GLN A 229 -2.43 -2.10 9.34
N TRP A 230 -3.01 -3.13 8.73
CA TRP A 230 -3.86 -2.92 7.55
C TRP A 230 -5.18 -2.26 7.93
N ILE A 231 -5.58 -1.25 7.16
CA ILE A 231 -6.93 -0.68 7.19
C ILE A 231 -7.71 -1.34 6.06
N VAL A 232 -8.85 -1.93 6.39
CA VAL A 232 -9.64 -2.71 5.46
C VAL A 232 -11.08 -2.22 5.40
N GLN A 233 -11.74 -2.52 4.30
CA GLN A 233 -13.18 -2.38 4.13
C GLN A 233 -13.79 -3.74 3.83
N GLU A 234 -14.97 -3.99 4.39
CA GLU A 234 -15.70 -5.23 4.15
C GLU A 234 -16.50 -5.15 2.85
N VAL A 235 -16.23 -6.07 1.92
CA VAL A 235 -16.85 -6.12 0.59
C VAL A 235 -17.54 -7.47 0.36
N PRO A 236 -18.49 -7.56 -0.58
CA PRO A 236 -19.01 -8.84 -1.05
C PRO A 236 -17.87 -9.78 -1.49
N TYR A 237 -18.01 -11.09 -1.30
CA TYR A 237 -16.96 -12.03 -1.67
C TYR A 237 -16.60 -12.00 -3.16
N SER A 238 -17.57 -11.76 -4.04
CA SER A 238 -17.34 -11.56 -5.48
C SER A 238 -16.38 -10.40 -5.79
N LYS A 239 -16.22 -9.45 -4.86
CA LYS A 239 -15.29 -8.32 -4.94
C LYS A 239 -13.93 -8.60 -4.28
N SER A 240 -13.67 -9.84 -3.83
CA SER A 240 -12.35 -10.22 -3.30
C SER A 240 -11.25 -10.08 -4.36
N LEU A 241 -10.03 -9.78 -3.90
CA LEU A 241 -8.89 -9.64 -4.80
C LEU A 241 -8.34 -11.01 -5.20
N SER A 242 -8.11 -11.17 -6.51
CA SER A 242 -7.23 -12.19 -7.07
C SER A 242 -5.80 -11.64 -7.15
N CYS A 243 -4.80 -12.50 -6.93
CA CYS A 243 -3.38 -12.13 -7.01
C CYS A 243 -2.71 -12.83 -8.19
N ASN A 244 -1.84 -12.11 -8.91
CA ASN A 244 -0.95 -12.67 -9.92
C ASN A 244 0.45 -12.08 -9.67
N TYR A 245 1.42 -12.93 -9.31
CA TYR A 245 2.81 -12.56 -9.13
C TYR A 245 3.60 -12.73 -10.43
N TYR A 246 4.54 -11.83 -10.70
CA TYR A 246 5.36 -11.84 -11.90
C TYR A 246 6.82 -11.60 -11.53
N ALA A 247 7.70 -12.43 -12.09
CA ALA A 247 9.14 -12.25 -11.96
C ALA A 247 9.87 -12.63 -13.24
N ASP A 248 10.69 -11.71 -13.77
CA ASP A 248 11.65 -11.98 -14.84
C ASP A 248 13.07 -11.97 -14.27
N ALA A 249 13.61 -13.16 -14.03
CA ALA A 249 14.94 -13.35 -13.47
C ALA A 249 16.09 -12.83 -14.36
N LYS A 250 15.88 -12.58 -15.67
CA LYS A 250 16.94 -12.08 -16.57
C LYS A 250 17.17 -10.58 -16.37
N VAL A 251 16.10 -9.85 -16.13
CA VAL A 251 16.13 -8.38 -15.99
C VAL A 251 16.00 -7.95 -14.52
N GLY A 252 15.51 -8.84 -13.65
CA GLY A 252 15.20 -8.54 -12.25
C GLY A 252 13.93 -7.72 -12.10
N ALA A 253 13.02 -7.80 -13.08
CA ALA A 253 11.76 -7.06 -13.11
C ALA A 253 10.66 -7.89 -12.46
N GLU A 254 10.10 -7.39 -11.37
CA GLU A 254 9.24 -8.16 -10.48
C GLU A 254 8.12 -7.29 -9.89
N GLY A 255 7.02 -7.93 -9.56
CA GLY A 255 5.85 -7.25 -9.01
C GLY A 255 4.62 -8.12 -9.07
N TYR A 256 3.46 -7.50 -8.88
CA TYR A 256 2.19 -8.22 -8.84
C TYR A 256 1.05 -7.39 -9.44
N ILE A 257 -0.04 -8.09 -9.77
CA ILE A 257 -1.34 -7.48 -10.04
C ILE A 257 -2.38 -8.10 -9.10
N LEU A 258 -2.92 -7.28 -8.20
CA LEU A 258 -4.14 -7.60 -7.45
C LEU A 258 -5.34 -7.05 -8.22
N SER A 259 -6.37 -7.85 -8.45
CA SER A 259 -7.54 -7.37 -9.20
C SER A 259 -8.84 -8.07 -8.84
N ASN A 260 -9.95 -7.34 -8.95
CA ASN A 260 -11.33 -7.85 -8.97
C ASN A 260 -12.05 -7.22 -10.18
N ASP A 261 -13.38 -7.30 -10.29
CA ASP A 261 -14.09 -6.74 -11.45
C ASP A 261 -14.03 -5.21 -11.59
N ASP A 262 -13.77 -4.48 -10.50
CA ASP A 262 -13.84 -3.01 -10.47
C ASP A 262 -12.46 -2.34 -10.55
N ILE A 263 -11.45 -2.94 -9.88
CA ILE A 263 -10.13 -2.34 -9.70
C ILE A 263 -9.00 -3.30 -10.08
N ALA A 264 -7.88 -2.73 -10.49
CA ALA A 264 -6.60 -3.40 -10.64
C ALA A 264 -5.49 -2.57 -9.94
N ILE A 265 -4.74 -3.22 -9.07
CA ILE A 265 -3.64 -2.65 -8.29
C ILE A 265 -2.34 -3.31 -8.77
N ILE A 266 -1.41 -2.51 -9.26
CA ILE A 266 -0.12 -2.98 -9.77
C ILE A 266 0.99 -2.54 -8.81
N GLY A 267 1.60 -3.49 -8.12
CA GLY A 267 2.77 -3.26 -7.28
C GLY A 267 4.05 -3.54 -8.04
N VAL A 268 4.97 -2.58 -8.09
CA VAL A 268 6.24 -2.69 -8.82
C VAL A 268 7.41 -2.72 -7.82
N ARG A 269 8.22 -3.79 -7.87
CA ARG A 269 9.33 -4.00 -6.93
C ARG A 269 10.52 -3.10 -7.22
N GLY A 270 11.10 -2.47 -6.20
CA GLY A 270 12.39 -1.76 -6.32
C GLY A 270 13.60 -2.63 -5.97
N SER A 271 14.80 -2.07 -6.12
CA SER A 271 16.03 -2.63 -5.53
C SER A 271 16.17 -2.09 -4.10
N GLU A 272 16.20 -2.96 -3.07
CA GLU A 272 16.60 -2.51 -1.74
C GLU A 272 18.11 -2.18 -1.72
N PRO A 273 18.54 -1.16 -0.96
CA PRO A 273 19.95 -0.78 -0.87
C PRO A 273 20.85 -1.76 -0.10
N TYR A 274 20.41 -2.97 0.25
CA TYR A 274 21.28 -3.94 0.95
C TYR A 274 21.13 -5.40 0.49
N PHE A 275 22.31 -5.98 0.28
CA PHE A 275 22.70 -7.39 0.14
C PHE A 275 22.58 -8.09 -1.22
N GLY A 276 23.76 -8.25 -1.84
CA GLY A 276 24.25 -9.58 -2.13
C GLY A 276 23.65 -10.28 -3.35
N ASN A 277 23.98 -9.73 -4.52
CA ASN A 277 24.38 -10.49 -5.71
C ASN A 277 23.59 -11.78 -6.00
N ARG A 278 22.44 -11.66 -6.65
CA ARG A 278 21.90 -12.76 -7.48
C ARG A 278 22.65 -12.77 -8.81
N ASN A 279 23.69 -13.60 -8.90
CA ASN A 279 24.29 -14.09 -10.14
C ASN A 279 24.46 -13.07 -11.30
N LYS A 280 24.93 -11.85 -11.01
CA LYS A 280 25.64 -11.08 -12.03
C LYS A 280 27.12 -11.35 -11.84
N THR A 281 27.69 -12.10 -12.79
CA THR A 281 29.14 -12.14 -13.01
C THR A 281 29.65 -10.71 -13.04
N GLU A 282 30.67 -10.46 -12.21
CA GLU A 282 31.40 -9.21 -12.10
C GLU A 282 31.61 -8.57 -13.47
N ASP A 283 31.00 -7.41 -13.68
CA ASP A 283 31.47 -6.42 -14.64
C ASP A 283 31.17 -5.04 -14.03
N VAL A 284 32.08 -4.60 -13.15
CA VAL A 284 32.07 -3.26 -12.54
C VAL A 284 32.45 -2.26 -13.63
N ARG A 285 31.50 -1.88 -14.48
CA ARG A 285 31.65 -0.75 -15.40
C ARG A 285 31.09 0.51 -14.75
N LEU A 286 32.02 1.32 -14.24
CA LEU A 286 31.79 2.70 -13.82
C LEU A 286 31.29 3.55 -15.00
N TRP A 287 30.19 4.28 -14.79
CA TRP A 287 29.71 5.47 -15.51
C TRP A 287 29.81 5.46 -17.06
N GLU A 288 28.68 5.26 -17.75
CA GLU A 288 28.59 5.44 -19.21
C GLU A 288 27.47 6.43 -19.57
N ILE A 289 27.76 7.73 -19.63
CA ILE A 289 26.81 8.74 -20.15
C ILE A 289 26.79 8.63 -21.67
N VAL A 290 25.74 8.02 -22.23
CA VAL A 290 25.57 7.86 -23.68
C VAL A 290 24.38 8.70 -24.17
N LYS A 291 24.65 9.85 -24.81
CA LYS A 291 23.65 10.59 -25.59
C LYS A 291 23.61 9.96 -26.99
N THR A 292 22.66 9.05 -27.26
CA THR A 292 22.48 8.45 -28.59
C THR A 292 21.48 9.24 -29.43
N SER A 293 21.88 10.41 -29.91
CA SER A 293 21.18 11.05 -31.04
C SER A 293 22.09 11.68 -32.10
N SER A 294 23.42 11.65 -31.94
CA SER A 294 24.33 12.19 -32.99
C SER A 294 25.76 11.62 -33.01
N GLY A 295 26.06 10.51 -32.31
CA GLY A 295 27.32 9.78 -32.49
C GLY A 295 28.55 10.41 -31.81
N MET A 296 28.41 10.90 -30.58
CA MET A 296 29.54 11.40 -29.78
C MET A 296 29.67 10.60 -28.49
N GLN A 297 30.83 9.97 -28.31
CA GLN A 297 31.19 9.12 -27.17
C GLN A 297 32.23 9.88 -26.33
N ALA A 298 31.87 10.31 -25.12
CA ALA A 298 32.80 10.91 -24.17
C ALA A 298 33.05 9.90 -23.04
N VAL A 299 34.30 9.43 -22.91
CA VAL A 299 34.74 8.51 -21.85
C VAL A 299 35.36 9.36 -20.74
N VAL A 300 34.76 9.39 -19.55
CA VAL A 300 35.36 10.01 -18.36
C VAL A 300 35.85 8.92 -17.43
N THR A 301 37.18 8.72 -17.42
CA THR A 301 37.85 7.83 -16.47
C THR A 301 38.38 8.69 -15.31
N THR A 302 37.78 8.60 -14.11
CA THR A 302 38.33 9.26 -12.91
C THR A 302 38.94 8.24 -11.96
N VAL A 303 40.25 8.35 -11.77
CA VAL A 303 41.05 7.58 -10.81
C VAL A 303 40.70 8.05 -9.40
N LEU A 304 39.96 7.23 -8.64
CA LEU A 304 39.51 7.50 -7.27
C LEU A 304 40.61 7.41 -6.19
N ALA A 305 41.87 7.16 -6.55
CA ALA A 305 42.87 6.77 -5.56
C ALA A 305 43.68 7.91 -4.92
N ASP A 306 43.91 9.06 -5.59
CA ASP A 306 45.05 9.92 -5.19
C ASP A 306 44.71 11.34 -4.67
N LYS A 307 43.43 11.73 -4.55
CA LYS A 307 43.08 13.12 -4.15
C LYS A 307 42.04 13.30 -3.05
N PHE A 308 41.54 12.22 -2.46
CA PHE A 308 40.65 12.31 -1.31
C PHE A 308 41.39 11.80 -0.08
N GLY A 309 41.80 12.71 0.81
CA GLY A 309 42.17 12.34 2.18
C GLY A 309 40.98 11.76 2.96
N ASP A 310 41.05 11.79 4.29
CA ASP A 310 40.15 11.14 5.27
C ASP A 310 38.61 11.35 5.09
N ILE A 311 38.17 12.18 4.14
CA ILE A 311 36.77 12.48 3.77
C ILE A 311 36.13 11.35 2.91
N ALA A 312 36.92 10.46 2.29
CA ALA A 312 36.43 9.32 1.50
C ALA A 312 35.89 8.12 2.32
N TYR A 313 35.83 8.26 3.65
CA TYR A 313 35.46 7.17 4.57
C TYR A 313 34.05 7.31 5.19
N SER A 314 33.21 8.23 4.71
CA SER A 314 31.81 8.21 5.16
C SER A 314 31.09 7.01 4.54
N PRO A 315 30.34 6.21 5.34
CA PRO A 315 29.60 5.06 4.83
C PRO A 315 28.63 5.43 3.69
N ALA A 316 27.99 6.59 3.78
CA ALA A 316 27.07 7.10 2.76
C ALA A 316 27.75 7.34 1.39
N VAL A 317 29.01 7.82 1.37
CA VAL A 317 29.74 8.05 0.12
C VAL A 317 30.24 6.74 -0.48
N GLN A 318 30.60 5.74 0.33
CA GLN A 318 30.99 4.43 -0.19
C GLN A 318 29.81 3.64 -0.75
N ASP A 319 28.63 3.75 -0.13
CA ASP A 319 27.41 3.09 -0.60
C ASP A 319 26.83 3.77 -1.86
N PHE A 320 26.90 5.11 -1.91
CA PHE A 320 26.58 5.91 -3.09
C PHE A 320 27.56 5.70 -4.26
N ALA A 321 28.85 5.50 -3.98
CA ALA A 321 29.86 5.20 -5.00
C ALA A 321 29.84 3.73 -5.47
N GLY A 322 29.29 2.82 -4.65
CA GLY A 322 29.15 1.39 -4.97
C GLY A 322 27.95 1.06 -5.85
N THR A 323 26.97 1.97 -5.97
CA THR A 323 25.80 1.84 -6.83
C THR A 323 26.07 2.48 -8.19
N ASN A 324 26.06 1.67 -9.25
CA ASN A 324 26.21 2.14 -10.63
C ASN A 324 25.03 3.07 -11.01
N PHE A 325 25.19 4.39 -10.83
CA PHE A 325 24.24 5.39 -11.34
C PHE A 325 24.51 5.66 -12.82
N ASP A 326 24.01 4.77 -13.67
CA ASP A 326 23.93 4.99 -15.11
C ASP A 326 22.88 6.06 -15.44
N ALA A 327 23.23 7.35 -15.33
CA ALA A 327 22.32 8.45 -15.63
C ALA A 327 21.99 8.62 -17.14
N ALA A 328 22.38 7.66 -17.98
CA ALA A 328 22.15 7.70 -19.42
C ALA A 328 20.67 7.91 -19.75
N GLN A 329 20.43 8.86 -20.64
CA GLN A 329 19.11 9.14 -21.17
C GLN A 329 18.94 8.49 -22.54
N ILE A 330 17.74 8.00 -22.78
CA ILE A 330 17.31 7.55 -24.10
C ILE A 330 15.98 8.24 -24.43
N ALA A 331 15.64 8.31 -25.71
CA ALA A 331 14.38 8.87 -26.21
C ALA A 331 13.55 7.76 -26.88
N PRO A 332 12.83 6.93 -26.11
CA PRO A 332 12.06 5.82 -26.67
C PRO A 332 10.88 6.33 -27.50
N PRO A 333 10.58 5.71 -28.66
CA PRO A 333 9.42 6.08 -29.47
C PRO A 333 8.09 5.89 -28.74
N GLU A 334 8.01 4.96 -27.78
CA GLU A 334 6.84 4.67 -26.94
C GLU A 334 6.41 5.89 -26.10
N PHE A 335 7.35 6.78 -25.78
CA PHE A 335 7.08 8.03 -25.07
C PHE A 335 7.11 9.26 -25.98
N GLY A 336 6.89 9.06 -27.29
CA GLY A 336 6.91 10.13 -28.28
C GLY A 336 8.27 10.80 -28.45
N GLY A 337 9.36 10.10 -28.12
CA GLY A 337 10.72 10.64 -28.16
C GLY A 337 11.11 11.50 -26.96
N ALA A 338 10.31 11.52 -25.88
CA ALA A 338 10.70 12.16 -24.63
C ALA A 338 11.86 11.42 -23.94
N TYR A 339 12.76 12.16 -23.30
CA TYR A 339 13.95 11.55 -22.68
C TYR A 339 13.64 10.96 -21.30
N VAL A 340 14.06 9.72 -21.10
CA VAL A 340 13.93 8.96 -19.83
C VAL A 340 15.23 8.25 -19.48
N HIS A 341 15.38 7.89 -18.21
CA HIS A 341 16.52 7.12 -17.73
C HIS A 341 16.55 5.71 -18.34
N ARG A 342 17.67 5.33 -18.97
CA ARG A 342 17.84 4.06 -19.70
C ARG A 342 17.56 2.83 -18.85
N GLY A 343 18.11 2.78 -17.63
CA GLY A 343 17.92 1.63 -16.73
C GLY A 343 16.46 1.45 -16.29
N PHE A 344 15.76 2.55 -16.01
CA PHE A 344 14.36 2.50 -15.58
C PHE A 344 13.46 2.10 -16.75
N TYR A 345 13.77 2.56 -17.97
CA TYR A 345 13.10 2.11 -19.18
C TYR A 345 13.24 0.61 -19.41
N GLN A 346 14.47 0.07 -19.34
CA GLN A 346 14.70 -1.36 -19.53
C GLN A 346 13.93 -2.21 -18.51
N TYR A 347 13.95 -1.79 -17.24
CA TYR A 347 13.18 -2.42 -16.18
C TYR A 347 11.68 -2.38 -16.48
N ALA A 348 11.13 -1.20 -16.80
CA ALA A 348 9.70 -1.02 -17.08
C ALA A 348 9.24 -1.81 -18.30
N MET A 349 10.04 -1.88 -19.37
CA MET A 349 9.72 -2.67 -20.56
C MET A 349 9.70 -4.17 -20.27
N ALA A 350 10.67 -4.66 -19.49
CA ALA A 350 10.70 -6.07 -19.10
C ALA A 350 9.47 -6.43 -18.25
N PHE A 351 9.15 -5.60 -17.26
CA PHE A 351 7.96 -5.80 -16.44
C PHE A 351 6.68 -5.74 -17.27
N ARG A 352 6.52 -4.72 -18.12
CA ARG A 352 5.39 -4.60 -19.06
C ARG A 352 5.24 -5.82 -19.95
N SER A 353 6.35 -6.39 -20.43
CA SER A 353 6.33 -7.60 -21.25
C SER A 353 5.82 -8.81 -20.46
N ALA A 354 6.18 -8.93 -19.18
CA ALA A 354 5.74 -10.03 -18.32
C ALA A 354 4.25 -9.93 -17.97
N ILE A 355 3.72 -8.72 -17.79
CA ILE A 355 2.34 -8.51 -17.34
C ILE A 355 1.33 -8.22 -18.46
N GLY A 356 1.77 -8.16 -19.73
CA GLY A 356 0.99 -7.62 -20.85
C GLY A 356 -0.41 -8.22 -21.00
N ASP A 357 -0.54 -9.55 -20.97
CA ASP A 357 -1.82 -10.24 -21.12
C ASP A 357 -2.79 -9.92 -19.97
N LYS A 358 -2.26 -9.84 -18.75
CA LYS A 358 -3.07 -9.53 -17.58
C LYS A 358 -3.45 -8.06 -17.52
N LEU A 359 -2.56 -7.18 -17.97
CA LEU A 359 -2.85 -5.76 -18.10
C LEU A 359 -3.98 -5.53 -19.12
N GLU A 360 -3.95 -6.22 -20.26
CA GLU A 360 -5.01 -6.18 -21.27
C GLU A 360 -6.37 -6.63 -20.72
N GLN A 361 -6.39 -7.69 -19.89
CA GLN A 361 -7.61 -8.17 -19.22
C GLN A 361 -8.19 -7.14 -18.24
N ASN A 362 -7.35 -6.27 -17.68
CA ASN A 362 -7.72 -5.30 -16.65
C ASN A 362 -7.89 -3.86 -17.16
N LYS A 363 -7.71 -3.61 -18.46
CA LYS A 363 -7.66 -2.26 -19.05
C LYS A 363 -8.89 -1.36 -18.82
N ASN A 364 -10.06 -1.96 -18.58
CA ASN A 364 -11.32 -1.24 -18.39
C ASN A 364 -11.63 -0.94 -16.91
N LYS A 365 -10.74 -1.36 -15.99
CA LYS A 365 -10.91 -1.19 -14.54
C LYS A 365 -10.31 0.14 -14.09
N LYS A 366 -10.56 0.52 -12.84
CA LYS A 366 -9.77 1.59 -12.19
C LYS A 366 -8.38 1.06 -11.90
N ILE A 367 -7.36 1.73 -12.40
CA ILE A 367 -5.97 1.27 -12.30
C ILE A 367 -5.25 2.11 -11.24
N TYR A 368 -4.74 1.42 -10.22
CA TYR A 368 -3.85 1.99 -9.22
C TYR A 368 -2.48 1.35 -9.37
N ILE A 369 -1.43 2.15 -9.30
CA ILE A 369 -0.06 1.68 -9.44
C ILE A 369 0.75 2.21 -8.27
N CYS A 370 1.59 1.37 -7.68
CA CYS A 370 2.46 1.80 -6.60
C CYS A 370 3.86 1.19 -6.69
N GLY A 371 4.83 1.92 -6.14
CA GLY A 371 6.21 1.46 -6.11
C GLY A 371 7.10 2.30 -5.21
N HIS A 372 8.08 1.63 -4.60
CA HIS A 372 9.09 2.26 -3.76
C HIS A 372 10.45 2.26 -4.47
N SER A 373 11.27 3.30 -4.24
CA SER A 373 12.62 3.41 -4.81
C SER A 373 12.61 3.27 -6.34
N LEU A 374 13.48 2.42 -6.91
CA LEU A 374 13.50 2.06 -8.33
C LEU A 374 12.14 1.53 -8.84
N GLY A 375 11.37 0.87 -7.97
CA GLY A 375 10.02 0.40 -8.30
C GLY A 375 9.07 1.55 -8.57
N GLY A 376 9.24 2.70 -7.90
CA GLY A 376 8.48 3.92 -8.19
C GLY A 376 8.77 4.48 -9.59
N ALA A 377 10.04 4.43 -10.02
CA ALA A 377 10.43 4.86 -11.36
C ALA A 377 9.84 3.94 -12.45
N GLY A 378 9.91 2.62 -12.22
CA GLY A 378 9.26 1.63 -13.06
C GLY A 378 7.74 1.82 -13.14
N ALA A 379 7.11 2.09 -11.99
CA ALA A 379 5.68 2.36 -11.88
C ALA A 379 5.25 3.62 -12.66
N LEU A 380 6.05 4.70 -12.64
CA LEU A 380 5.78 5.90 -13.43
C LEU A 380 5.84 5.63 -14.94
N LEU A 381 6.88 4.94 -15.41
CA LEU A 381 7.00 4.60 -16.83
C LEU A 381 5.88 3.65 -17.27
N LEU A 382 5.51 2.69 -16.43
CA LEU A 382 4.38 1.79 -16.69
C LEU A 382 3.05 2.57 -16.75
N SER A 383 2.86 3.54 -15.85
CA SER A 383 1.68 4.43 -15.86
C SER A 383 1.58 5.20 -17.17
N ALA A 384 2.70 5.75 -17.65
CA ALA A 384 2.77 6.46 -18.94
C ALA A 384 2.39 5.56 -20.12
N LEU A 385 2.86 4.32 -20.15
CA LEU A 385 2.47 3.34 -21.18
C LEU A 385 0.97 3.02 -21.11
N ILE A 386 0.42 2.80 -19.92
CA ILE A 386 -0.99 2.48 -19.72
C ILE A 386 -1.88 3.65 -20.16
N GLN A 387 -1.48 4.88 -19.83
CA GLN A 387 -2.17 6.09 -20.25
C GLN A 387 -2.27 6.17 -21.78
N ASP A 388 -1.15 5.97 -22.47
CA ASP A 388 -1.09 6.07 -23.94
C ASP A 388 -1.76 4.87 -24.65
N MET A 389 -1.70 3.66 -24.08
CA MET A 389 -2.27 2.44 -24.70
C MET A 389 -3.78 2.33 -24.48
N TYR A 390 -4.28 2.69 -23.30
CA TYR A 390 -5.65 2.33 -22.87
C TYR A 390 -6.54 3.52 -22.52
N THR A 391 -5.95 4.68 -22.15
CA THR A 391 -6.72 5.84 -21.66
C THR A 391 -7.77 5.42 -20.61
N PRO A 392 -7.33 4.80 -19.49
CA PRO A 392 -8.25 4.26 -18.49
C PRO A 392 -9.09 5.36 -17.84
N VAL A 393 -10.26 4.99 -17.32
CA VAL A 393 -11.18 5.91 -16.63
C VAL A 393 -10.51 6.53 -15.39
N THR A 394 -9.71 5.73 -14.68
CA THR A 394 -8.94 6.17 -13.51
C THR A 394 -7.55 5.56 -13.59
N LEU A 395 -6.53 6.40 -13.47
CA LEU A 395 -5.13 6.01 -13.34
C LEU A 395 -4.48 6.83 -12.23
N CYS A 396 -4.17 6.19 -11.11
CA CYS A 396 -3.55 6.85 -9.97
C CYS A 396 -2.25 6.14 -9.57
N LEU A 397 -1.19 6.92 -9.39
CA LEU A 397 0.15 6.47 -9.07
C LEU A 397 0.57 6.95 -7.68
N TYR A 398 1.07 6.03 -6.85
CA TYR A 398 1.62 6.31 -5.54
C TYR A 398 3.08 5.85 -5.49
N THR A 399 4.00 6.76 -5.20
CA THR A 399 5.41 6.40 -5.09
C THR A 399 6.04 6.87 -3.79
N TYR A 400 7.07 6.16 -3.34
CA TYR A 400 7.79 6.40 -2.08
C TYR A 400 9.29 6.38 -2.38
N GLY A 401 10.01 7.45 -2.03
CA GLY A 401 11.46 7.54 -2.29
C GLY A 401 11.83 7.47 -3.78
N MET A 402 10.91 7.84 -4.70
CA MET A 402 11.14 7.67 -6.13
C MET A 402 12.21 8.64 -6.68
N PRO A 403 13.22 8.14 -7.43
CA PRO A 403 14.20 9.01 -8.10
C PRO A 403 13.59 9.77 -9.29
N ARG A 404 14.27 10.82 -9.77
CA ARG A 404 13.88 11.48 -11.04
C ARG A 404 14.00 10.47 -12.18
N THR A 405 12.92 10.30 -12.94
CA THR A 405 12.80 9.19 -13.91
C THR A 405 12.84 9.68 -15.37
N GLY A 406 12.31 10.89 -15.61
CA GLY A 406 12.21 11.49 -16.93
C GLY A 406 12.63 12.95 -16.92
N THR A 407 12.85 13.47 -18.12
CA THR A 407 13.18 14.87 -18.37
C THR A 407 11.92 15.75 -18.42
N ARG A 408 12.09 17.06 -18.61
CA ARG A 408 11.00 18.02 -18.76
C ARG A 408 9.99 17.59 -19.82
N SER A 409 10.46 17.15 -20.99
CA SER A 409 9.60 16.69 -22.09
C SER A 409 8.73 15.50 -21.68
N PHE A 410 9.27 14.57 -20.91
CA PHE A 410 8.51 13.43 -20.37
C PHE A 410 7.47 13.90 -19.35
N VAL A 411 7.86 14.74 -18.39
CA VAL A 411 6.94 15.19 -17.34
C VAL A 411 5.82 16.08 -17.90
N GLU A 412 6.13 16.97 -18.85
CA GLU A 412 5.12 17.80 -19.52
C GLU A 412 4.12 16.95 -20.31
N ARG A 413 4.60 15.91 -21.01
CA ARG A 413 3.73 14.98 -21.75
C ARG A 413 2.77 14.23 -20.84
N TYR A 414 3.25 13.76 -19.69
CA TYR A 414 2.48 12.90 -18.78
C TYR A 414 1.89 13.62 -17.56
N GLN A 415 1.92 14.95 -17.52
CA GLN A 415 1.49 15.78 -16.38
C GLN A 415 0.06 15.50 -15.86
N ASN A 416 -0.80 14.92 -16.70
CA ASN A 416 -2.18 14.58 -16.35
C ASN A 416 -2.32 13.26 -15.58
N ILE A 417 -1.26 12.45 -15.46
CA ILE A 417 -1.28 11.26 -14.62
C ILE A 417 -1.39 11.72 -13.15
N LEU A 418 -2.43 11.29 -12.46
CA LEU A 418 -2.59 11.58 -11.05
C LEU A 418 -1.53 10.82 -10.26
N HIS A 419 -0.49 11.54 -9.82
CA HIS A 419 0.66 10.95 -9.14
C HIS A 419 0.90 11.66 -7.81
N TYR A 420 0.86 10.90 -6.72
CA TYR A 420 1.29 11.31 -5.37
C TYR A 420 2.67 10.71 -5.06
N ARG A 421 3.69 11.56 -4.95
CA ARG A 421 5.06 11.15 -4.61
C ARG A 421 5.34 11.47 -3.13
N HIS A 422 5.86 10.50 -2.41
CA HIS A 422 6.17 10.61 -0.98
C HIS A 422 7.68 10.64 -0.79
N VAL A 423 8.16 11.60 0.01
CA VAL A 423 9.58 11.74 0.38
C VAL A 423 9.69 11.78 1.89
N ASN A 424 10.57 10.96 2.45
CA ASN A 424 10.83 10.92 3.88
C ASN A 424 12.08 11.73 4.22
N ASN A 425 11.90 12.81 4.97
CA ASN A 425 12.94 13.59 5.60
C ASN A 425 14.07 13.97 4.63
N HIS A 426 15.29 13.45 4.85
CA HIS A 426 16.45 13.71 4.01
C HIS A 426 16.78 12.57 3.05
N ASP A 427 15.78 11.76 2.66
CA ASP A 427 15.97 10.68 1.69
C ASP A 427 16.73 11.18 0.44
N LEU A 428 17.86 10.52 0.20
CA LEU A 428 18.79 10.81 -0.89
C LEU A 428 18.22 10.43 -2.26
N VAL A 429 17.42 9.38 -2.34
CA VAL A 429 17.05 8.76 -3.62
C VAL A 429 16.17 9.66 -4.48
N PRO A 430 15.18 10.38 -3.93
CA PRO A 430 14.47 11.42 -4.68
C PRO A 430 15.39 12.52 -5.21
N GLN A 431 16.55 12.77 -4.61
CA GLN A 431 17.44 13.83 -5.06
C GLN A 431 18.27 13.45 -6.29
N VAL A 432 18.20 12.18 -6.72
CA VAL A 432 18.93 11.65 -7.87
C VAL A 432 18.02 11.11 -8.98
N PRO A 433 18.47 11.07 -10.24
CA PRO A 433 19.56 11.87 -10.79
C PRO A 433 19.35 13.36 -10.53
N MET A 434 20.43 14.12 -10.37
CA MET A 434 20.31 15.57 -10.22
C MET A 434 19.74 16.17 -11.51
N SER A 435 19.00 17.28 -11.39
CA SER A 435 18.27 17.87 -12.53
C SER A 435 19.17 18.17 -13.73
N TRP A 436 20.43 18.52 -13.49
CA TRP A 436 21.40 19.00 -14.47
C TRP A 436 22.40 17.92 -14.96
N VAL A 437 22.18 16.63 -14.69
CA VAL A 437 23.05 15.53 -15.23
C VAL A 437 22.98 15.41 -16.78
N ASN A 438 22.33 16.36 -17.44
CA ASN A 438 22.33 16.57 -18.89
C ASN A 438 23.56 17.35 -19.41
N THR A 439 24.43 17.89 -18.54
CA THR A 439 25.54 18.74 -18.99
C THR A 439 26.64 17.92 -19.70
N ASP A 440 26.98 18.37 -20.91
CA ASP A 440 28.13 17.92 -21.70
C ASP A 440 29.43 17.99 -20.86
N LEU A 441 30.08 16.85 -20.62
CA LEU A 441 31.26 16.71 -19.74
C LEU A 441 32.56 17.28 -20.35
N SER A 442 32.49 17.96 -21.49
CA SER A 442 33.63 18.66 -22.08
C SER A 442 34.19 19.81 -21.21
N GLU A 443 33.47 20.22 -20.15
CA GLU A 443 33.88 21.28 -19.22
C GLU A 443 34.50 20.78 -17.89
N GLY A 444 35.24 19.66 -17.90
CA GLY A 444 36.26 19.34 -16.89
C GLY A 444 35.85 19.50 -15.41
N VAL A 445 34.89 18.70 -14.95
CA VAL A 445 34.29 18.86 -13.60
C VAL A 445 34.82 17.84 -12.60
N THR A 446 35.13 18.26 -11.37
CA THR A 446 35.63 17.40 -10.27
C THR A 446 34.59 17.15 -9.18
N ILE A 447 34.52 15.92 -8.65
CA ILE A 447 33.58 15.43 -7.61
C ILE A 447 33.43 16.41 -6.42
N THR A 448 34.48 17.15 -6.06
CA THR A 448 34.46 18.14 -4.98
C THR A 448 33.59 19.38 -5.22
N ASP A 449 33.36 19.80 -6.47
CA ASP A 449 32.55 20.99 -6.79
C ASP A 449 31.03 20.71 -6.66
N PHE A 450 30.65 19.43 -6.58
CA PHE A 450 29.27 18.94 -6.65
C PHE A 450 28.61 18.72 -5.30
N PHE A 451 29.41 18.50 -4.24
CA PHE A 451 28.89 18.22 -2.91
C PHE A 451 29.00 19.46 -1.97
N GLY A 452 29.71 20.52 -2.35
CA GLY A 452 30.16 21.54 -1.38
C GLY A 452 29.22 22.72 -1.05
N SER A 453 28.22 23.09 -1.86
CA SER A 453 27.40 24.30 -1.60
C SER A 453 26.18 24.48 -2.53
N ARG A 454 25.02 24.91 -1.98
CA ARG A 454 23.85 25.43 -2.73
C ARG A 454 24.18 26.53 -3.74
N VAL A 455 25.20 27.35 -3.45
CA VAL A 455 25.62 28.48 -4.32
C VAL A 455 26.33 27.98 -5.57
N ALA A 456 27.10 26.89 -5.47
CA ALA A 456 27.77 26.28 -6.61
C ALA A 456 26.76 25.56 -7.53
N LEU A 457 25.79 24.87 -6.93
CA LEU A 457 24.68 24.22 -7.62
C LEU A 457 23.80 25.23 -8.40
N ALA A 458 23.37 26.31 -7.75
CA ALA A 458 22.55 27.35 -8.35
C ALA A 458 23.25 28.06 -9.52
N ARG A 459 24.56 28.34 -9.39
CA ARG A 459 25.34 29.01 -10.45
C ARG A 459 25.42 28.16 -11.72
N LYS A 460 25.35 26.83 -11.60
CA LYS A 460 25.49 25.89 -12.73
C LYS A 460 24.15 25.53 -13.39
N MET A 461 23.04 25.50 -12.63
CA MET A 461 21.68 25.46 -13.20
C MET A 461 21.40 26.66 -14.11
N LEU A 462 22.03 27.81 -13.80
CA LEU A 462 21.94 29.02 -14.61
C LEU A 462 22.83 29.01 -15.87
N SER A 463 23.80 28.09 -15.96
CA SER A 463 24.74 27.99 -17.08
C SER A 463 24.47 26.82 -18.02
N ASP A 464 23.50 25.96 -17.70
CA ASP A 464 23.08 24.85 -18.56
C ASP A 464 22.26 25.38 -19.75
N ASN A 465 22.70 25.03 -20.96
CA ASN A 465 22.06 25.47 -22.22
C ASN A 465 21.10 24.40 -22.78
N ASP A 466 20.95 23.24 -22.14
CA ASP A 466 19.96 22.23 -22.52
C ASP A 466 18.63 22.48 -21.80
N ASN A 467 17.55 22.59 -22.56
CA ASN A 467 16.22 22.93 -22.04
C ASN A 467 15.45 21.73 -21.48
N ASP A 468 15.99 20.50 -21.58
CA ASP A 468 15.30 19.25 -21.24
C ASP A 468 15.95 18.46 -20.08
N ASN A 469 15.99 19.07 -18.90
CA ASN A 469 16.60 18.52 -17.69
C ASN A 469 15.73 17.49 -16.96
N TYR A 470 16.33 16.61 -16.13
CA TYR A 470 15.60 15.66 -15.29
C TYR A 470 14.69 16.41 -14.31
N LEU A 471 13.42 16.02 -14.23
CA LEU A 471 12.46 16.63 -13.31
C LEU A 471 11.66 15.57 -12.54
N HIS A 472 11.04 16.00 -11.44
CA HIS A 472 10.12 15.16 -10.69
C HIS A 472 8.75 15.12 -11.33
N HIS A 473 8.13 13.94 -11.43
CA HIS A 473 6.71 13.85 -11.76
C HIS A 473 5.89 13.72 -10.47
N GLY A 474 4.74 14.37 -10.42
CA GLY A 474 3.73 14.17 -9.37
C GLY A 474 3.73 15.20 -8.25
N ARG A 475 2.66 15.15 -7.46
CA ARG A 475 2.36 16.00 -6.32
C ARG A 475 3.14 15.54 -5.09
N LEU A 476 3.94 16.42 -4.50
CA LEU A 476 4.84 16.08 -3.38
C LEU A 476 4.08 15.97 -2.04
N SER A 477 4.28 14.87 -1.34
CA SER A 477 3.96 14.70 0.08
C SER A 477 5.26 14.42 0.83
N GLN A 478 5.53 15.14 1.92
CA GLN A 478 6.83 15.07 2.59
C GLN A 478 6.67 14.84 4.09
N LEU A 479 7.34 13.82 4.62
CA LEU A 479 7.50 13.61 6.06
C LEU A 479 8.74 14.39 6.53
N ILE A 480 8.62 15.18 7.60
CA ILE A 480 9.73 15.94 8.17
C ILE A 480 10.01 15.41 9.57
N THR A 481 11.22 14.89 9.81
CA THR A 481 11.63 14.38 11.13
C THR A 481 12.18 15.51 11.99
N TYR A 482 11.57 15.75 13.14
CA TYR A 482 12.01 16.79 14.08
C TYR A 482 12.50 16.24 15.43
N ALA A 483 12.23 14.97 15.71
CA ALA A 483 12.80 14.22 16.82
C ALA A 483 12.84 12.72 16.48
N PRO A 484 13.60 11.88 17.22
CA PRO A 484 13.61 10.43 16.98
C PRO A 484 12.18 9.86 16.98
N SER A 485 11.80 9.22 15.87
CA SER A 485 10.46 8.65 15.65
C SER A 485 9.30 9.66 15.68
N LYS A 486 9.56 10.97 15.52
CA LYS A 486 8.50 11.98 15.42
C LYS A 486 8.62 12.77 14.13
N GLN A 487 7.53 12.79 13.38
CA GLN A 487 7.45 13.42 12.08
C GLN A 487 6.21 14.30 11.94
N VAL A 488 6.25 15.24 11.00
CA VAL A 488 5.07 15.97 10.50
C VAL A 488 4.94 15.71 9.01
N LEU A 489 3.73 15.42 8.54
CA LEU A 489 3.43 15.28 7.11
C LEU A 489 3.00 16.61 6.49
N LEU A 490 3.72 17.05 5.47
CA LEU A 490 3.30 18.09 4.55
C LEU A 490 2.60 17.48 3.34
N THR A 491 1.35 17.85 3.10
CA THR A 491 0.56 17.40 1.94
C THR A 491 0.91 18.20 0.67
N PRO A 492 0.50 17.74 -0.53
CA PRO A 492 0.66 18.49 -1.79
C PRO A 492 0.22 19.95 -1.77
N ARG A 493 -0.77 20.28 -0.94
CA ARG A 493 -1.26 21.65 -0.80
C ARG A 493 -0.25 22.54 -0.05
N GLN A 494 0.46 21.97 0.90
CA GLN A 494 1.44 22.69 1.74
C GLN A 494 2.82 22.72 1.08
N THR A 495 3.13 21.69 0.30
CA THR A 495 4.40 21.58 -0.43
C THR A 495 4.39 22.25 -1.80
N GLN A 496 3.25 22.83 -2.24
CA GLN A 496 2.97 23.34 -3.60
C GLN A 496 4.23 23.62 -4.44
N ILE A 497 4.69 22.53 -5.07
CA ILE A 497 5.57 22.52 -6.21
C ILE A 497 4.70 21.88 -7.28
N THR A 498 3.98 22.70 -8.05
CA THR A 498 3.44 22.21 -9.31
C THR A 498 4.56 22.30 -10.35
N MET A 499 4.73 21.25 -11.16
CA MET A 499 5.77 21.19 -12.17
C MET A 499 5.74 22.34 -13.19
N LEU A 500 4.57 22.93 -13.39
CA LEU A 500 4.36 24.13 -14.22
C LEU A 500 4.91 25.42 -13.57
N ASP A 501 5.01 25.47 -12.25
CA ASP A 501 5.64 26.59 -11.52
C ASP A 501 7.17 26.47 -11.51
N ILE A 502 7.72 25.24 -11.50
CA ILE A 502 9.18 24.99 -11.62
C ILE A 502 9.71 25.41 -13.00
N ALA A 503 8.94 25.16 -14.07
CA ALA A 503 9.29 25.64 -15.41
C ALA A 503 9.39 27.18 -15.49
N LYS A 504 8.76 27.91 -14.56
CA LYS A 504 8.84 29.37 -14.42
C LYS A 504 9.83 29.83 -13.36
N MET A 505 10.24 28.98 -12.42
CA MET A 505 11.06 29.33 -11.25
C MET A 505 12.27 28.41 -11.14
N ALA A 506 13.37 28.79 -11.79
CA ALA A 506 14.69 28.34 -11.40
C ALA A 506 15.08 29.01 -10.07
N ASN A 507 14.59 28.47 -8.95
CA ASN A 507 15.22 28.50 -7.63
C ASN A 507 14.38 27.64 -6.65
N ASP A 508 15.02 26.58 -6.14
CA ASP A 508 14.57 25.59 -5.13
C ASP A 508 13.46 24.61 -5.54
N ASP A 509 13.90 23.52 -6.18
CA ASP A 509 13.15 22.27 -6.38
C ASP A 509 13.34 21.40 -5.12
N SER A 510 12.26 21.16 -4.37
CA SER A 510 12.21 20.68 -2.99
C SER A 510 12.65 21.72 -1.95
N VAL A 511 11.95 21.79 -0.82
CA VAL A 511 12.57 22.25 0.41
C VAL A 511 13.66 21.24 0.70
N ALA A 512 14.86 21.50 0.18
CA ALA A 512 16.05 20.87 0.68
C ALA A 512 16.17 21.38 2.12
N LEU A 513 15.75 20.55 3.08
CA LEU A 513 16.20 20.65 4.48
C LEU A 513 17.73 20.41 4.59
N VAL A 514 18.41 20.27 3.46
CA VAL A 514 19.81 19.91 3.29
C VAL A 514 20.52 21.03 2.53
N ASP A 515 21.58 21.60 3.12
CA ASP A 515 22.43 22.60 2.45
C ASP A 515 23.42 21.97 1.44
N GLY A 516 23.43 20.64 1.33
CA GLY A 516 24.10 19.85 0.30
C GLY A 516 23.83 18.34 0.43
N LEU A 517 24.32 17.53 -0.51
CA LEU A 517 24.23 16.06 -0.48
C LEU A 517 24.89 15.41 0.77
N TRP A 518 25.59 16.18 1.59
CA TRP A 518 26.24 15.70 2.82
C TRP A 518 25.27 15.46 3.99
N ASP A 519 24.12 16.16 4.06
CA ASP A 519 23.14 15.93 5.14
C ASP A 519 21.98 15.01 4.71
N ALA A 520 22.09 14.43 3.51
CA ALA A 520 21.10 13.52 2.96
C ALA A 520 21.39 12.07 3.40
N SER A 521 20.34 11.29 3.68
CA SER A 521 20.41 9.99 4.36
C SER A 521 19.82 8.87 3.52
N ILE A 522 20.53 7.75 3.44
CA ILE A 522 20.00 6.50 2.87
C ILE A 522 19.22 5.68 3.91
N GLU A 523 19.44 5.94 5.21
CA GLU A 523 18.71 5.27 6.30
C GLU A 523 17.22 5.64 6.26
N ASP A 524 16.90 6.87 5.84
CA ASP A 524 15.54 7.40 5.71
C ASP A 524 14.79 6.81 4.49
N HIS A 525 15.48 6.09 3.60
CA HIS A 525 14.93 5.60 2.34
C HIS A 525 14.03 4.37 2.51
N SER A 526 14.25 3.53 3.53
CA SER A 526 13.50 2.27 3.68
C SER A 526 12.00 2.48 3.93
N MET A 527 11.15 1.60 3.39
CA MET A 527 9.73 1.55 3.73
C MET A 527 9.46 1.33 5.23
N GLY A 528 10.43 0.76 5.96
CA GLY A 528 10.39 0.68 7.42
C GLY A 528 10.46 2.04 8.13
N GLN A 529 10.78 3.13 7.40
CA GLN A 529 10.67 4.51 7.88
C GLN A 529 9.40 5.20 7.37
N TYR A 530 9.02 4.99 6.10
CA TYR A 530 7.82 5.58 5.51
C TYR A 530 6.52 5.08 6.18
N ILE A 531 6.38 3.77 6.39
CA ILE A 531 5.14 3.16 6.88
C ILE A 531 4.80 3.62 8.31
N PRO A 532 5.72 3.55 9.29
CA PRO A 532 5.43 4.05 10.64
C PRO A 532 5.13 5.55 10.65
N GLY A 533 5.91 6.34 9.90
CA GLY A 533 5.68 7.79 9.77
C GLY A 533 4.28 8.13 9.27
N LEU A 534 3.81 7.44 8.24
CA LEU A 534 2.45 7.63 7.71
C LEU A 534 1.37 7.14 8.67
N LEU A 535 1.60 6.02 9.38
CA LEU A 535 0.65 5.50 10.37
C LEU A 535 0.49 6.48 11.54
N ASP A 536 1.60 7.00 12.08
CA ASP A 536 1.58 7.95 13.19
C ASP A 536 0.80 9.21 12.80
N GLN A 537 1.02 9.73 11.59
CA GLN A 537 0.28 10.90 11.09
C GLN A 537 -1.20 10.61 10.91
N LEU A 538 -1.54 9.41 10.42
CA LEU A 538 -2.91 8.99 10.27
C LEU A 538 -3.62 8.85 11.63
N GLN A 539 -2.95 8.30 12.64
CA GLN A 539 -3.46 8.18 14.01
C GLN A 539 -3.62 9.55 14.67
N SER A 540 -2.61 10.43 14.62
CA SER A 540 -2.69 11.78 15.19
C SER A 540 -3.84 12.57 14.57
N LEU A 541 -3.87 12.67 13.24
CA LEU A 541 -4.89 13.44 12.54
C LEU A 541 -6.29 12.79 12.64
N SER A 542 -6.41 11.51 13.02
CA SER A 542 -7.71 10.92 13.34
C SER A 542 -8.35 11.48 14.62
N GLN A 543 -7.54 12.07 15.50
CA GLN A 543 -7.94 12.55 16.82
C GLN A 543 -7.94 14.08 16.93
N GLU A 544 -7.04 14.76 16.21
CA GLU A 544 -6.86 16.21 16.29
C GLU A 544 -6.89 16.88 14.90
N SER A 545 -7.12 18.18 14.87
CA SER A 545 -7.05 18.96 13.63
C SER A 545 -5.62 19.13 13.14
N LEU A 546 -5.44 19.38 11.84
CA LEU A 546 -4.12 19.68 11.26
C LEU A 546 -3.42 20.86 11.97
N TYR A 547 -4.20 21.88 12.38
CA TYR A 547 -3.67 23.01 13.13
C TYR A 547 -3.15 22.58 14.50
N GLU A 548 -3.93 21.79 15.25
CA GLU A 548 -3.52 21.27 16.56
C GLU A 548 -2.28 20.39 16.44
N ASN A 549 -2.22 19.52 15.42
CA ASN A 549 -1.07 18.68 15.14
C ASN A 549 0.21 19.49 14.88
N TYR A 550 0.12 20.52 14.03
CA TYR A 550 1.27 21.37 13.70
C TYR A 550 1.69 22.24 14.88
N GLN A 551 0.73 22.82 15.59
CA GLN A 551 1.00 23.63 16.78
C GLN A 551 1.65 22.79 17.89
N GLY A 552 1.11 21.60 18.17
CA GLY A 552 1.67 20.68 19.15
C GLY A 552 3.09 20.23 18.78
N SER A 553 3.35 20.04 17.49
CA SER A 553 4.70 19.76 16.99
C SER A 553 5.65 20.93 17.20
N ILE A 554 5.24 22.16 16.88
CA ILE A 554 6.02 23.39 17.12
C ILE A 554 6.33 23.57 18.62
N ASP A 555 5.34 23.38 19.49
CA ASP A 555 5.50 23.54 20.93
C ASP A 555 6.51 22.53 21.48
N PHE A 556 6.40 21.27 21.06
CA PHE A 556 7.37 20.23 21.41
C PHE A 556 8.78 20.57 20.93
N ILE A 557 8.93 21.01 19.68
CA ILE A 557 10.25 21.37 19.13
C ILE A 557 10.84 22.56 19.89
N ASN A 558 10.04 23.56 20.26
CA ASN A 558 10.51 24.71 21.04
C ASN A 558 11.03 24.30 22.42
N ASP A 559 10.39 23.34 23.08
CA ASP A 559 10.87 22.76 24.34
C ASP A 559 12.18 21.99 24.15
N GLU A 560 12.32 21.23 23.06
CA GLU A 560 13.57 20.55 22.72
C GLU A 560 14.70 21.52 22.37
N ILE A 561 14.42 22.59 21.63
CA ILE A 561 15.38 23.67 21.34
C ILE A 561 15.90 24.26 22.66
N LYS A 562 15.03 24.43 23.67
CA LYS A 562 15.42 24.94 24.99
C LYS A 562 16.38 23.96 25.69
N ASN A 563 16.10 22.66 25.64
CA ASN A 563 16.97 21.61 26.19
C ASN A 563 18.32 21.55 25.46
N LEU A 564 18.32 21.58 24.13
CA LEU A 564 19.53 21.57 23.32
C LEU A 564 20.37 22.83 23.51
N LYS A 565 19.77 24.01 23.68
CA LYS A 565 20.50 25.23 24.04
C LYS A 565 21.23 25.09 25.36
N GLN A 566 20.59 24.51 26.38
CA GLN A 566 21.25 24.23 27.65
C GLN A 566 22.42 23.26 27.49
N ARG A 567 22.23 22.16 26.73
CA ARG A 567 23.30 21.21 26.41
C ARG A 567 24.43 21.89 25.66
N TYR A 568 24.14 22.68 24.63
CA TYR A 568 25.12 23.45 23.89
C TYR A 568 25.96 24.33 24.80
N HIS A 569 25.33 25.07 25.73
CA HIS A 569 26.06 25.89 26.71
C HIS A 569 26.96 25.05 27.63
N ILE A 570 26.51 23.88 28.09
CA ILE A 570 27.31 22.97 28.92
C ILE A 570 28.53 22.47 28.14
N VAL A 571 28.33 21.93 26.94
CA VAL A 571 29.42 21.40 26.12
C VAL A 571 30.38 22.53 25.69
N LYS A 572 29.85 23.72 25.39
CA LYS A 572 30.68 24.88 25.04
C LYS A 572 31.52 25.38 26.21
N LYS A 573 30.97 25.32 27.42
CA LYS A 573 31.75 25.62 28.64
C LYS A 573 32.87 24.60 28.82
N ALA A 574 32.58 23.31 28.66
CA ALA A 574 33.59 22.26 28.73
C ALA A 574 34.70 22.44 27.67
N ASP A 575 34.34 22.83 26.44
CA ASP A 575 35.28 23.18 25.37
C ASP A 575 36.24 24.29 25.80
N VAL A 576 35.70 25.40 26.35
CA VAL A 576 36.49 26.53 26.86
C VAL A 576 37.40 26.11 28.01
N GLU A 577 36.90 25.29 28.95
CA GLU A 577 37.69 24.78 30.07
C GLU A 577 38.91 23.98 29.59
N THR A 578 38.80 23.24 28.47
CA THR A 578 39.96 22.52 27.92
C THR A 578 41.05 23.45 27.40
N LEU A 579 40.77 24.71 27.01
CA LEU A 579 41.76 25.63 26.44
C LEU A 579 42.82 26.07 27.46
N GLY A 580 42.51 26.01 28.75
CA GLY A 580 43.43 26.36 29.85
C GLY A 580 44.32 25.22 30.34
N GLU A 581 44.15 24.00 29.82
CA GLU A 581 44.89 22.81 30.27
C GLU A 581 46.14 22.54 29.42
N VAL A 582 47.18 21.97 30.05
CA VAL A 582 48.43 21.57 29.38
C VAL A 582 48.17 20.41 28.43
N TYR A 583 48.67 20.51 27.20
CA TYR A 583 48.43 19.50 26.16
C TYR A 583 48.89 18.09 26.56
N SER A 584 48.01 17.11 26.39
CA SER A 584 48.29 15.67 26.49
C SER A 584 47.48 14.89 25.44
N PRO A 585 47.90 13.67 25.03
CA PRO A 585 47.14 12.85 24.09
C PRO A 585 45.69 12.56 24.53
N VAL A 586 45.49 12.38 25.85
CA VAL A 586 44.16 12.17 26.45
C VAL A 586 43.31 13.44 26.33
N LEU A 587 43.90 14.61 26.58
CA LEU A 587 43.21 15.90 26.40
C LEU A 587 42.87 16.16 24.92
N GLY A 588 43.75 15.77 24.00
CA GLY A 588 43.50 15.82 22.55
C GLY A 588 42.27 15.00 22.14
N ALA A 589 42.18 13.75 22.61
CA ALA A 589 41.02 12.88 22.36
C ALA A 589 39.73 13.46 22.99
N LYS A 590 39.81 13.98 24.22
CA LYS A 590 38.69 14.66 24.91
C LYS A 590 38.19 15.87 24.12
N ARG A 591 39.10 16.73 23.63
CA ARG A 591 38.75 17.89 22.79
C ARG A 591 38.07 17.45 21.49
N ALA A 592 38.57 16.41 20.82
CA ALA A 592 37.95 15.91 19.60
C ALA A 592 36.51 15.42 19.85
N LEU A 593 36.26 14.73 20.98
CA LEU A 593 34.92 14.27 21.34
C LEU A 593 33.97 15.43 21.69
N ILE A 594 34.44 16.43 22.44
CA ILE A 594 33.68 17.66 22.75
C ILE A 594 33.35 18.44 21.48
N GLN A 595 34.29 18.59 20.56
CA GLN A 595 34.07 19.27 19.29
C GLN A 595 33.07 18.51 18.41
N LYS A 596 33.14 17.17 18.39
CA LYS A 596 32.14 16.33 17.73
C LYS A 596 30.75 16.54 18.35
N GLU A 597 30.64 16.53 19.67
CA GLU A 597 29.37 16.76 20.36
C GLU A 597 28.82 18.18 20.10
N LEU A 598 29.68 19.21 20.10
CA LEU A 598 29.28 20.58 19.73
C LEU A 598 28.73 20.64 18.30
N SER A 599 29.38 19.97 17.35
CA SER A 599 28.91 19.92 15.97
C SER A 599 27.54 19.24 15.88
N ILE A 600 27.34 18.11 16.56
CA ILE A 600 26.07 17.39 16.58
C ILE A 600 24.94 18.26 17.16
N VAL A 601 25.17 18.84 18.35
CA VAL A 601 24.17 19.67 19.02
C VAL A 601 23.84 20.93 18.20
N LYS A 602 24.85 21.52 17.53
CA LYS A 602 24.65 22.67 16.65
C LYS A 602 23.78 22.31 15.44
N ASN A 603 24.09 21.21 14.74
CA ASN A 603 23.31 20.76 13.58
C ASN A 603 21.87 20.42 13.98
N GLN A 604 21.67 19.80 15.15
CA GLN A 604 20.32 19.53 15.68
C GLN A 604 19.54 20.82 15.96
N LEU A 605 20.19 21.83 16.54
CA LEU A 605 19.57 23.15 16.76
C LEU A 605 19.20 23.85 15.46
N GLU A 606 20.08 23.81 14.45
CA GLU A 606 19.83 24.42 13.14
C GLU A 606 18.63 23.74 12.45
N ASN A 607 18.61 22.41 12.41
CA ASN A 607 17.50 21.64 11.84
C ASN A 607 16.17 21.95 12.56
N GLN A 608 16.14 21.87 13.90
CA GLN A 608 14.91 22.17 14.66
C GLN A 608 14.42 23.61 14.45
N HIS A 609 15.33 24.58 14.38
CA HIS A 609 14.96 25.97 14.07
C HIS A 609 14.38 26.11 12.66
N GLN A 610 14.93 25.39 11.68
CA GLN A 610 14.40 25.37 10.32
C GLN A 610 12.98 24.78 10.27
N VAL A 611 12.77 23.61 10.87
CA VAL A 611 11.44 22.97 10.91
C VAL A 611 10.40 23.89 11.56
N VAL A 612 10.72 24.51 12.71
CA VAL A 612 9.80 25.47 13.37
C VAL A 612 9.48 26.65 12.45
N SER A 613 10.49 27.21 11.78
CA SER A 613 10.30 28.33 10.85
C SER A 613 9.36 27.95 9.71
N GLU A 614 9.57 26.80 9.08
CA GLU A 614 8.75 26.31 7.97
C GLU A 614 7.31 26.02 8.40
N LEU A 615 7.10 25.29 9.50
CA LEU A 615 5.77 25.00 10.02
C LEU A 615 5.02 26.28 10.39
N THR A 616 5.71 27.25 11.02
CA THR A 616 5.14 28.56 11.37
C THR A 616 4.74 29.35 10.13
N GLN A 617 5.54 29.32 9.06
CA GLN A 617 5.19 29.97 7.79
C GLN A 617 3.97 29.33 7.13
N ILE A 618 3.86 28.01 7.17
CA ILE A 618 2.70 27.28 6.64
C ILE A 618 1.45 27.65 7.42
N MET A 619 1.50 27.60 8.77
CA MET A 619 0.36 27.91 9.63
C MET A 619 -0.13 29.37 9.49
N ASN A 620 0.77 30.31 9.20
CA ASN A 620 0.43 31.71 8.99
C ASN A 620 -0.06 32.02 7.56
N ASN A 621 -0.15 31.02 6.67
CA ASN A 621 -0.64 31.19 5.30
C ASN A 621 -1.99 30.48 5.10
N PRO A 622 -3.12 31.21 5.08
CA PRO A 622 -4.47 30.63 4.93
C PRO A 622 -4.69 29.86 3.62
N GLU A 623 -3.94 30.16 2.55
CA GLU A 623 -4.04 29.42 1.28
C GLU A 623 -3.41 28.02 1.40
N ARG A 624 -2.32 27.92 2.16
CA ARG A 624 -1.60 26.66 2.45
C ARG A 624 -2.23 25.86 3.59
N LEU A 625 -2.95 26.52 4.50
CA LEU A 625 -3.62 25.90 5.66
C LEU A 625 -5.09 26.35 5.76
N PRO A 626 -6.02 25.75 4.99
CA PRO A 626 -7.44 26.07 5.11
C PRO A 626 -8.00 25.59 6.47
N LEU A 627 -8.99 26.30 7.00
CA LEU A 627 -9.68 26.05 8.29
C LEU A 627 -10.45 24.71 8.41
N SER A 628 -10.32 23.80 7.45
CA SER A 628 -11.10 22.56 7.38
C SER A 628 -10.20 21.32 7.35
N LEU A 629 -10.47 20.40 8.27
CA LEU A 629 -9.77 19.15 8.59
C LEU A 629 -9.20 18.41 7.38
N LEU A 630 -7.88 18.21 7.35
CA LEU A 630 -7.15 17.73 6.17
C LEU A 630 -6.80 16.24 6.33
N LEU A 631 -7.76 15.38 6.01
CA LEU A 631 -7.56 13.91 5.87
C LEU A 631 -8.15 13.37 4.55
N ALA A 632 -9.18 14.03 4.04
CA ALA A 632 -9.66 13.93 2.67
C ALA A 632 -10.23 15.29 2.26
N ALA A 633 -9.55 16.06 1.42
CA ALA A 633 -10.17 17.20 0.74
C ALA A 633 -10.85 18.29 1.60
N SER A 634 -10.67 18.33 2.95
CA SER A 634 -11.42 19.11 3.98
C SER A 634 -12.35 18.32 4.96
N GLN A 635 -12.35 16.99 4.93
CA GLN A 635 -13.24 16.13 5.75
C GLN A 635 -12.49 15.26 6.77
N SER A 636 -13.15 14.93 7.89
CA SER A 636 -12.68 13.96 8.89
C SER A 636 -12.73 12.52 8.34
N LEU A 637 -11.93 11.62 8.92
CA LEU A 637 -11.97 10.21 8.54
C LEU A 637 -13.38 9.62 8.80
N PRO A 638 -13.90 8.77 7.89
CA PRO A 638 -15.05 7.93 8.18
C PRO A 638 -14.90 7.21 9.52
N GLU A 639 -16.00 7.06 10.26
CA GLU A 639 -16.02 6.44 11.59
C GLU A 639 -15.45 5.01 11.56
N GLU A 640 -15.74 4.26 10.50
CA GLU A 640 -15.24 2.91 10.23
C GLU A 640 -13.71 2.83 10.15
N ILE A 641 -13.04 3.90 9.69
CA ILE A 641 -11.58 3.97 9.65
C ILE A 641 -11.05 4.33 11.04
N ARG A 642 -11.73 5.24 11.75
CA ARG A 642 -11.34 5.63 13.10
C ARG A 642 -11.40 4.46 14.09
N GLU A 643 -12.42 3.60 13.98
CA GLU A 643 -12.52 2.38 14.80
C GLU A 643 -11.34 1.42 14.58
N GLN A 644 -10.78 1.36 13.37
CA GLN A 644 -9.63 0.48 13.04
C GLN A 644 -8.28 1.07 13.46
N LEU A 645 -8.22 2.36 13.77
CA LEU A 645 -7.01 3.06 14.20
C LEU A 645 -6.87 3.12 15.73
N GLN A 646 -7.94 2.83 16.47
CA GLN A 646 -7.97 2.70 17.94
C GLN A 646 -7.56 1.31 18.37
#